data_AF-A0A812JV01-F1
#
_entry.id   AF-A0A812JV01-F1
#
_cell.length_a   1.000
_cell.length_b   1.000
_cell.length_c   1.000
_cell.angle_alpha   90.00
_cell.angle_beta   90.00
_cell.angle_gamma   90.00
#
_symmetry.space_group_name_H-M   'P 1'
#
loop_
_entity.id
_entity.type
_entity.pdbx_description
1 polymer ?
#
loop_
_entity_poly.entity_id
_entity_poly.type
_entity_poly.pdbx_seq_one_letter_code
_entity_poly.pdbx_strand_id
1 'polypeptide(L)'
;MQALRGVGGIILNAEGQRFCNELGRDYVTGEMWKSKPPFRLCLNKAASDEIIWHCKHYTGRGVMKYYNSGADLAKDMGVSLSVIEKAHEDHFQAAKKTETHPDDGPFPAYPSGKCWDEASGKTGSGKKFFHNIIPGDAVKNEPFYVAIITPVIHYCMGGLLIDTDSACIGSNNLPVPGLYAAGEVAGGVHGNNRLGGNSLLDCVVFGRVAGKAAAKYMLGADMKDVDLCAITGGGLTGAVQSSKLAGGSYEDKMNSAAPAAAAAPMANGGGGGGGGISLADVAKHNTKTDCWVVVDGQVLDVTSFLSEHPGGELAILTFAGKDATEEFNMIHPPDVIGKYAPDSVIGMIGGGGGGGGAVAAGGGGGGGGGIPMTEVAKHNSKSDCWVVVDGQVLDVTSFLSDHPGGELAILTFAGKDATEEFNMIHPPDVIGKYAPDSVIGAVGSGVAAAASAAPKAGGGGPIRKDTGSKLGNHAAWGHLDGAPNWRVDLDENPGVLLINVKSYFNATWFLLLSVLYEVCATIFSAKNIKISNDRLGLTRSAILLILFIVIHAVGNLHVFKGPDDFNGYGYFYVRLYWTGFGLPANIVEEYILLSVLLHVFVGLKRTWDMKLALVQTQGINVLNLAISGLMLLTFMTIHLFQFRFGDTDQFGPYYIRPPPYLINFWGISSLNLFWTSDASVEKVGVRDIYALEFQIFKNPLWSFFYIFSVFIFMYHACIGWKKVTPVLGIPRGHIWRVELIGYGIMIVMGLVYISFPLYVMSTQPFGGYEASIQIPGRVE
;
A
#
# COMPACT_ATOMS: atom_id res chain seq x y z
N MET A 1 -6.40 14.72 -9.87
CA MET A 1 -7.80 14.59 -10.35
C MET A 1 -8.69 15.80 -10.09
N GLN A 2 -8.70 16.42 -8.90
CA GLN A 2 -9.60 17.58 -8.67
C GLN A 2 -9.28 18.76 -9.58
N ALA A 3 -8.00 19.11 -9.74
CA ALA A 3 -7.57 20.16 -10.66
C ALA A 3 -8.02 19.88 -12.11
N LEU A 4 -7.86 18.65 -12.59
CA LEU A 4 -8.33 18.24 -13.94
C LEU A 4 -9.83 18.46 -14.15
N ARG A 5 -10.67 18.21 -13.13
CA ARG A 5 -12.12 18.50 -13.18
C ARG A 5 -12.41 20.00 -13.04
N GLY A 6 -11.62 20.69 -12.22
CA GLY A 6 -11.71 22.13 -12.00
C GLY A 6 -11.43 22.94 -13.25
N VAL A 7 -10.46 22.52 -14.06
CA VAL A 7 -10.15 23.15 -15.36
C VAL A 7 -11.14 22.76 -16.48
N GLY A 8 -12.27 22.12 -16.17
CA GLY A 8 -13.31 21.80 -17.15
C GLY A 8 -13.39 20.34 -17.59
N GLY A 9 -12.60 19.44 -17.00
CA GLY A 9 -12.73 18.01 -17.27
C GLY A 9 -14.08 17.45 -16.84
N ILE A 10 -14.76 16.74 -17.74
CA ILE A 10 -16.05 16.09 -17.48
C ILE A 10 -15.87 14.59 -17.24
N ILE A 11 -16.82 13.95 -16.55
CA ILE A 11 -16.77 12.50 -16.31
C ILE A 11 -17.89 11.82 -17.11
N LEU A 12 -17.50 10.85 -17.94
CA LEU A 12 -18.39 10.00 -18.72
C LEU A 12 -18.41 8.58 -18.14
N ASN A 13 -19.59 7.95 -18.13
CA ASN A 13 -19.73 6.53 -17.80
C ASN A 13 -19.39 5.62 -19.00
N ALA A 14 -19.60 4.31 -18.86
CA ALA A 14 -19.36 3.35 -19.94
C ALA A 14 -20.15 3.64 -21.21
N GLU A 15 -21.36 4.18 -21.06
CA GLU A 15 -22.26 4.57 -22.15
C GLU A 15 -21.93 5.95 -22.75
N GLY A 16 -20.91 6.65 -22.26
CA GLY A 16 -20.53 7.97 -22.76
C GLY A 16 -21.40 9.13 -22.28
N GLN A 17 -22.17 8.93 -21.22
CA GLN A 17 -23.08 9.92 -20.64
C GLN A 17 -22.47 10.57 -19.38
N ARG A 18 -22.73 11.87 -19.20
CA ARG A 18 -22.53 12.55 -17.91
C ARG A 18 -23.61 12.10 -16.92
N PHE A 19 -23.25 12.04 -15.64
CA PHE A 19 -24.14 11.52 -14.59
C PHE A 19 -24.01 12.24 -13.24
N CYS A 20 -23.10 13.21 -13.11
CA CYS A 20 -22.88 13.93 -11.86
C CYS A 20 -22.27 15.32 -12.08
N ASN A 21 -22.30 16.14 -11.03
CA ASN A 21 -21.47 17.34 -10.93
C ASN A 21 -20.03 16.97 -10.55
N GLU A 22 -19.07 17.27 -11.42
CA GLU A 22 -17.68 16.83 -11.30
C GLU A 22 -16.89 17.54 -10.19
N LEU A 23 -17.44 18.56 -9.52
CA LEU A 23 -16.71 19.39 -8.55
C LEU A 23 -16.80 18.90 -7.08
N GLY A 24 -17.51 17.80 -6.79
CA GLY A 24 -17.56 17.15 -5.47
C GLY A 24 -16.57 15.99 -5.26
N ARG A 25 -16.44 15.45 -4.03
CA ARG A 25 -15.64 14.22 -3.72
C ARG A 25 -16.50 13.03 -3.33
N ASP A 26 -17.15 13.14 -2.18
CA ASP A 26 -18.09 12.19 -1.61
C ASP A 26 -19.27 11.95 -2.56
N TYR A 27 -19.87 13.04 -3.01
CA TYR A 27 -20.98 13.02 -3.95
C TYR A 27 -20.61 12.33 -5.29
N VAL A 28 -19.47 12.70 -5.90
CA VAL A 28 -19.03 12.09 -7.18
C VAL A 28 -18.81 10.58 -7.01
N THR A 29 -18.22 10.16 -5.89
CA THR A 29 -18.03 8.74 -5.56
C THR A 29 -19.37 8.01 -5.44
N GLY A 30 -20.35 8.61 -4.75
CA GLY A 30 -21.70 8.06 -4.61
C GLY A 30 -22.41 7.90 -5.96
N GLU A 31 -22.31 8.90 -6.84
CA GLU A 31 -22.90 8.83 -8.18
C GLU A 31 -22.17 7.84 -9.09
N MET A 32 -20.85 7.67 -8.94
CA MET A 32 -20.11 6.62 -9.64
C MET A 32 -20.63 5.23 -9.25
N TRP A 33 -20.96 4.97 -7.97
CA TRP A 33 -21.52 3.67 -7.56
C TRP A 33 -22.93 3.41 -8.09
N LYS A 34 -23.69 4.45 -8.42
CA LYS A 34 -25.02 4.34 -9.05
C LYS A 34 -24.95 4.23 -10.58
N SER A 35 -23.80 4.55 -11.15
CA SER A 35 -23.55 4.59 -12.59
C SER A 35 -22.71 3.39 -13.04
N LYS A 36 -22.51 3.24 -14.35
CA LYS A 36 -21.86 2.07 -14.93
C LYS A 36 -20.39 2.32 -15.29
N PRO A 37 -19.44 1.58 -14.69
CA PRO A 37 -18.03 1.67 -15.06
C PRO A 37 -17.75 1.01 -16.41
N PRO A 38 -16.63 1.33 -17.10
CA PRO A 38 -15.55 2.23 -16.65
C PRO A 38 -15.89 3.72 -16.76
N PHE A 39 -15.41 4.51 -15.81
CA PHE A 39 -15.57 5.97 -15.80
C PHE A 39 -14.38 6.64 -16.45
N ARG A 40 -14.63 7.64 -17.29
CA ARG A 40 -13.61 8.35 -18.06
C ARG A 40 -13.65 9.82 -17.70
N LEU A 41 -12.54 10.35 -17.20
CA LEU A 41 -12.32 11.78 -17.04
C LEU A 41 -11.76 12.33 -18.36
N CYS A 42 -12.55 13.14 -19.06
CA CYS A 42 -12.24 13.66 -20.38
C CYS A 42 -11.94 15.16 -20.31
N LEU A 43 -10.75 15.56 -20.78
CA LEU A 43 -10.35 16.95 -20.96
C LEU A 43 -10.31 17.25 -22.45
N ASN A 44 -11.11 18.23 -22.89
CA ASN A 44 -10.97 18.83 -24.23
C ASN A 44 -9.69 19.66 -24.33
N LYS A 45 -9.41 20.23 -25.51
CA LYS A 45 -8.18 20.98 -25.73
C LYS A 45 -8.02 22.14 -24.76
N ALA A 46 -9.03 22.99 -24.61
CA ALA A 46 -8.97 24.16 -23.71
C ALA A 46 -8.66 23.76 -22.26
N ALA A 47 -9.34 22.73 -21.75
CA ALA A 47 -9.09 22.18 -20.42
C ALA A 47 -7.68 21.58 -20.28
N SER A 48 -7.23 20.85 -21.30
CA SER A 48 -5.92 20.21 -21.29
C SER A 48 -4.76 21.19 -21.43
N ASP A 49 -4.90 22.26 -22.21
CA ASP A 49 -3.88 23.28 -22.42
C ASP A 49 -3.54 24.02 -21.11
N GLU A 50 -4.56 24.31 -20.29
CA GLU A 50 -4.39 24.98 -18.99
C GLU A 50 -3.60 24.12 -17.98
N ILE A 51 -3.62 22.78 -18.15
CA ILE A 51 -3.00 21.84 -17.22
C ILE A 51 -2.08 20.83 -17.92
N ILE A 52 -1.47 21.23 -19.04
CA ILE A 52 -0.82 20.33 -20.00
C ILE A 52 0.29 19.49 -19.38
N TRP A 53 1.02 20.03 -18.40
CA TRP A 53 2.04 19.29 -17.66
C TRP A 53 1.46 18.03 -17.00
N HIS A 54 0.30 18.13 -16.35
CA HIS A 54 -0.35 16.97 -15.72
C HIS A 54 -0.83 15.97 -16.77
N CYS A 55 -1.38 16.45 -17.89
CA CYS A 55 -1.84 15.59 -18.98
C CYS A 55 -0.67 14.78 -19.57
N LYS A 56 0.46 15.44 -19.85
CA LYS A 56 1.69 14.77 -20.31
C LYS A 56 2.24 13.81 -19.26
N HIS A 57 2.32 14.24 -18.00
CA HIS A 57 2.80 13.41 -16.89
C HIS A 57 1.98 12.11 -16.74
N TYR A 58 0.65 12.20 -16.77
CA TYR A 58 -0.23 11.02 -16.67
C TYR A 58 -0.18 10.15 -17.93
N THR A 59 0.01 10.75 -19.11
CA THR A 59 0.18 10.01 -20.36
C THR A 59 1.49 9.22 -20.36
N GLY A 60 2.60 9.83 -19.94
CA GLY A 60 3.89 9.15 -19.82
C GLY A 60 3.89 7.99 -18.81
N ARG A 61 3.02 8.04 -17.80
CA ARG A 61 2.80 6.93 -16.85
C ARG A 61 1.81 5.87 -17.33
N GLY A 62 1.26 6.01 -18.54
CA GLY A 62 0.29 5.08 -19.11
C GLY A 62 -1.09 5.08 -18.43
N VAL A 63 -1.40 6.08 -17.60
CA VAL A 63 -2.68 6.19 -16.86
C VAL A 63 -3.65 7.20 -17.48
N MET A 64 -3.24 7.86 -18.56
CA MET A 64 -4.04 8.74 -19.39
C MET A 64 -3.69 8.48 -20.86
N LYS A 65 -4.67 8.61 -21.75
CA LYS A 65 -4.51 8.42 -23.18
C LYS A 65 -4.92 9.69 -23.92
N TYR A 66 -4.14 10.04 -24.93
CA TYR A 66 -4.45 11.12 -25.85
C TYR A 66 -5.22 10.57 -27.06
N TYR A 67 -6.22 11.32 -27.51
CA TYR A 67 -7.01 11.06 -28.70
C TYR A 67 -6.94 12.29 -29.60
N ASN A 68 -6.67 12.08 -30.89
CA ASN A 68 -6.60 13.16 -31.87
C ASN A 68 -7.95 13.83 -32.11
N SER A 69 -9.05 13.12 -31.83
CA SER A 69 -10.41 13.60 -32.06
C SER A 69 -11.40 12.93 -31.10
N GLY A 70 -12.56 13.56 -30.86
CA GLY A 70 -13.67 12.93 -30.14
C GLY A 70 -14.28 11.74 -30.89
N ALA A 71 -14.13 11.67 -32.21
CA ALA A 71 -14.49 10.50 -33.00
C ALA A 71 -13.62 9.26 -32.66
N ASP A 72 -12.31 9.47 -32.47
CA ASP A 72 -11.41 8.40 -32.03
C ASP A 72 -11.73 7.95 -30.61
N LEU A 73 -12.08 8.89 -29.73
CA LEU A 73 -12.53 8.59 -28.37
C LEU A 73 -13.83 7.75 -28.37
N ALA A 74 -14.84 8.16 -29.14
CA ALA A 74 -16.10 7.42 -29.25
C ALA A 74 -15.89 5.98 -29.75
N LYS A 75 -15.04 5.82 -30.77
CA LYS A 75 -14.67 4.51 -31.32
C LYS A 75 -14.00 3.61 -30.27
N ASP A 76 -13.04 4.14 -29.51
CA ASP A 76 -12.34 3.42 -28.45
C ASP A 76 -13.27 3.08 -27.26
N MET A 77 -14.24 3.94 -26.97
CA MET A 77 -15.28 3.70 -25.98
C MET A 77 -16.32 2.65 -26.40
N GLY A 78 -16.46 2.39 -27.70
CA GLY A 78 -17.51 1.51 -28.24
C GLY A 78 -18.90 2.14 -28.21
N VAL A 79 -18.99 3.48 -28.27
CA VAL A 79 -20.26 4.24 -28.26
C VAL A 79 -20.40 5.07 -29.53
N SER A 80 -21.61 5.49 -29.89
CA SER A 80 -21.78 6.38 -31.04
C SER A 80 -21.27 7.79 -30.71
N LEU A 81 -20.59 8.42 -31.68
CA LEU A 81 -20.09 9.80 -31.54
C LEU A 81 -21.20 10.77 -31.07
N SER A 82 -22.41 10.61 -31.61
CA SER A 82 -23.59 11.41 -31.24
C SER A 82 -23.92 11.39 -29.75
N VAL A 83 -23.54 10.35 -29.00
CA VAL A 83 -23.79 10.29 -27.55
C VAL A 83 -22.83 11.21 -26.80
N ILE A 84 -21.56 11.26 -27.22
CA ILE A 84 -20.56 12.16 -26.63
C ILE A 84 -20.84 13.60 -27.06
N GLU A 85 -21.17 13.83 -28.33
CA GLU A 85 -21.61 15.15 -28.83
C GLU A 85 -22.80 15.67 -28.01
N LYS A 86 -23.81 14.82 -27.77
CA LYS A 86 -24.96 15.19 -26.94
C LYS A 86 -24.56 15.53 -25.50
N ALA A 87 -23.69 14.73 -24.88
CA ALA A 87 -23.25 14.97 -23.50
C ALA A 87 -22.54 16.33 -23.34
N HIS A 88 -21.73 16.71 -24.34
CA HIS A 88 -21.09 18.03 -24.38
C HIS A 88 -22.08 19.15 -24.72
N GLU A 89 -23.02 18.92 -25.66
CA GLU A 89 -24.04 19.91 -26.02
C GLU A 89 -24.95 20.24 -24.85
N ASP A 90 -25.45 19.22 -24.14
CA ASP A 90 -26.29 19.42 -22.95
C ASP A 90 -25.53 20.22 -21.87
N HIS A 91 -24.23 19.92 -21.68
CA HIS A 91 -23.37 20.64 -20.73
C HIS A 91 -23.11 22.09 -21.16
N PHE A 92 -22.89 22.33 -22.45
CA PHE A 92 -22.70 23.65 -23.03
C PHE A 92 -23.95 24.51 -22.91
N GLN A 93 -25.13 23.97 -23.25
CA GLN A 93 -26.40 24.67 -23.14
C GLN A 93 -26.76 24.98 -21.68
N ALA A 94 -26.49 24.05 -20.76
CA ALA A 94 -26.67 24.30 -19.33
C ALA A 94 -25.80 25.47 -18.84
N ALA A 95 -24.55 25.54 -19.28
CA ALA A 95 -23.66 26.65 -18.95
C ALA A 95 -24.17 27.98 -19.52
N LYS A 96 -24.59 28.03 -20.79
CA LYS A 96 -25.13 29.25 -21.42
C LYS A 96 -26.40 29.77 -20.78
N LYS A 97 -27.28 28.86 -20.34
CA LYS A 97 -28.44 29.24 -19.53
C LYS A 97 -28.03 29.73 -18.15
N THR A 98 -27.01 29.14 -17.54
CA THR A 98 -26.51 29.57 -16.22
C THR A 98 -25.86 30.97 -16.27
N GLU A 99 -25.17 31.32 -17.36
CA GLU A 99 -24.59 32.66 -17.58
C GLU A 99 -25.66 33.76 -17.57
N THR A 100 -26.85 33.48 -18.11
CA THR A 100 -27.95 34.46 -18.26
C THR A 100 -29.00 34.37 -17.16
N HIS A 101 -29.22 33.16 -16.62
CA HIS A 101 -30.26 32.82 -15.65
C HIS A 101 -29.70 31.86 -14.57
N PRO A 102 -28.84 32.33 -13.66
CA PRO A 102 -28.03 31.46 -12.80
C PRO A 102 -28.81 30.60 -11.79
N ASP A 103 -30.06 30.96 -11.47
CA ASP A 103 -30.89 30.30 -10.44
C ASP A 103 -32.31 29.94 -10.90
N ASP A 104 -32.59 29.99 -12.21
CA ASP A 104 -33.94 29.74 -12.75
C ASP A 104 -34.12 28.30 -13.29
N GLY A 105 -33.09 27.46 -13.18
CA GLY A 105 -33.12 26.11 -13.70
C GLY A 105 -34.13 25.19 -13.00
N PRO A 106 -34.55 24.08 -13.61
CA PRO A 106 -35.59 23.21 -13.03
C PRO A 106 -35.08 22.29 -11.92
N PHE A 107 -33.77 22.19 -11.70
CA PHE A 107 -33.17 21.23 -10.77
C PHE A 107 -32.49 21.90 -9.58
N PRO A 108 -32.39 21.23 -8.41
CA PRO A 108 -31.63 21.74 -7.27
C PRO A 108 -30.12 21.80 -7.54
N ALA A 109 -29.47 22.85 -7.04
CA ALA A 109 -28.03 23.07 -7.14
C ALA A 109 -27.30 22.94 -5.80
N TYR A 110 -26.00 22.64 -5.85
CA TYR A 110 -25.11 22.66 -4.69
C TYR A 110 -24.19 23.91 -4.70
N PRO A 111 -23.97 24.59 -3.56
CA PRO A 111 -24.49 24.28 -2.21
C PRO A 111 -25.94 24.73 -1.98
N SER A 112 -26.50 25.59 -2.83
CA SER A 112 -27.89 26.00 -2.80
C SER A 112 -28.35 26.58 -4.15
N GLY A 113 -29.66 26.80 -4.30
CA GLY A 113 -30.26 27.38 -5.51
C GLY A 113 -30.72 26.33 -6.52
N LYS A 114 -30.80 26.74 -7.78
CA LYS A 114 -31.21 25.86 -8.87
C LYS A 114 -30.19 25.85 -10.01
N CYS A 115 -30.19 24.81 -10.84
CA CYS A 115 -29.30 24.69 -12.00
C CYS A 115 -30.03 24.21 -13.26
N TRP A 116 -29.40 24.49 -14.40
CA TRP A 116 -29.84 24.02 -15.71
C TRP A 116 -29.22 22.67 -16.11
N ASP A 117 -28.16 22.23 -15.41
CA ASP A 117 -27.44 21.01 -15.74
C ASP A 117 -28.23 19.76 -15.31
N GLU A 118 -29.01 19.18 -16.23
CA GLU A 118 -29.87 18.03 -15.94
C GLU A 118 -29.09 16.79 -15.45
N ALA A 119 -27.91 16.55 -16.03
CA ALA A 119 -27.09 15.38 -15.71
C ALA A 119 -26.67 15.34 -14.22
N SER A 120 -26.43 16.50 -13.61
CA SER A 120 -26.15 16.60 -12.18
C SER A 120 -27.38 17.01 -11.35
N GLY A 121 -28.29 17.80 -11.92
CA GLY A 121 -29.45 18.33 -11.22
C GLY A 121 -30.42 17.27 -10.70
N LYS A 122 -30.60 16.17 -11.45
CA LYS A 122 -31.42 15.02 -11.02
C LYS A 122 -30.93 14.32 -9.75
N THR A 123 -29.68 14.57 -9.37
CA THR A 123 -29.05 13.91 -8.22
C THR A 123 -29.21 14.70 -6.91
N GLY A 124 -29.74 15.93 -6.96
CA GLY A 124 -29.80 16.84 -5.81
C GLY A 124 -28.63 17.83 -5.70
N SER A 125 -27.52 17.58 -6.41
CA SER A 125 -26.28 18.39 -6.34
C SER A 125 -25.89 19.00 -7.69
N GLY A 126 -26.81 19.78 -8.25
CA GLY A 126 -26.64 20.42 -9.55
C GLY A 126 -25.42 21.32 -9.70
N LYS A 127 -24.81 21.31 -10.89
CA LYS A 127 -23.62 22.09 -11.27
C LYS A 127 -24.00 23.53 -11.63
N LYS A 128 -23.31 24.50 -11.01
CA LYS A 128 -23.41 25.94 -11.33
C LYS A 128 -22.14 26.54 -11.94
N PHE A 129 -21.00 25.92 -11.71
CA PHE A 129 -19.70 26.42 -12.15
C PHE A 129 -19.22 25.60 -13.34
N PHE A 130 -18.96 26.31 -14.44
CA PHE A 130 -18.53 25.75 -15.72
C PHE A 130 -17.23 26.41 -16.13
N HIS A 131 -16.32 25.64 -16.70
CA HIS A 131 -15.01 26.12 -17.17
C HIS A 131 -14.59 25.32 -18.40
N ASN A 132 -13.93 25.95 -19.37
CA ASN A 132 -13.47 25.33 -20.61
C ASN A 132 -14.50 24.39 -21.29
N ILE A 133 -15.74 24.87 -21.44
CA ILE A 133 -16.83 24.14 -22.10
C ILE A 133 -16.75 24.27 -23.62
N ILE A 134 -17.23 23.25 -24.34
CA ILE A 134 -17.29 23.23 -25.81
C ILE A 134 -18.69 22.82 -26.26
N PRO A 135 -19.21 23.34 -27.39
CA PRO A 135 -20.45 22.86 -27.99
C PRO A 135 -20.29 21.42 -28.52
N GLY A 136 -21.40 20.71 -28.69
CA GLY A 136 -21.39 19.30 -29.08
C GLY A 136 -20.81 19.04 -30.47
N ASP A 137 -21.04 19.94 -31.42
CA ASP A 137 -20.54 19.84 -32.80
C ASP A 137 -19.01 19.94 -32.91
N ALA A 138 -18.35 20.61 -31.95
CA ALA A 138 -16.90 20.69 -31.87
C ALA A 138 -16.25 19.33 -31.52
N VAL A 139 -16.95 18.48 -30.75
CA VAL A 139 -16.41 17.22 -30.20
C VAL A 139 -15.80 16.34 -31.28
N LYS A 140 -16.43 16.25 -32.46
CA LYS A 140 -15.98 15.38 -33.55
C LYS A 140 -14.51 15.56 -33.92
N ASN A 141 -14.02 16.80 -33.92
CA ASN A 141 -12.67 17.16 -34.37
C ASN A 141 -11.76 17.61 -33.22
N GLU A 142 -12.30 17.77 -32.02
CA GLU A 142 -11.58 18.25 -30.85
C GLU A 142 -10.67 17.15 -30.28
N PRO A 143 -9.40 17.42 -29.97
CA PRO A 143 -8.53 16.46 -29.30
C PRO A 143 -8.89 16.32 -27.81
N PHE A 144 -8.64 15.13 -27.26
CA PHE A 144 -8.96 14.82 -25.87
C PHE A 144 -7.81 14.11 -25.13
N TYR A 145 -7.63 14.48 -23.87
CA TYR A 145 -6.90 13.69 -22.89
C TYR A 145 -7.89 12.97 -21.98
N VAL A 146 -7.78 11.65 -21.88
CA VAL A 146 -8.76 10.84 -21.14
C VAL A 146 -8.07 9.89 -20.19
N ALA A 147 -8.47 9.92 -18.93
CA ALA A 147 -8.04 8.96 -17.90
C ALA A 147 -9.22 8.07 -17.48
N ILE A 148 -8.97 6.76 -17.32
CA ILE A 148 -9.93 5.87 -16.67
C ILE A 148 -9.79 6.06 -15.16
N ILE A 149 -10.90 6.37 -14.50
CA ILE A 149 -10.92 6.71 -13.07
C ILE A 149 -11.80 5.74 -12.29
N THR A 150 -11.45 5.53 -11.02
CA THR A 150 -12.25 4.74 -10.08
C THR A 150 -12.09 5.33 -8.67
N PRO A 151 -13.09 5.24 -7.78
CA PRO A 151 -12.94 5.66 -6.40
C PRO A 151 -11.89 4.81 -5.67
N VAL A 152 -11.03 5.46 -4.90
CA VAL A 152 -10.01 4.80 -4.07
C VAL A 152 -10.08 5.37 -2.65
N ILE A 153 -9.81 4.53 -1.66
CA ILE A 153 -9.67 4.96 -0.27
C ILE A 153 -8.51 5.96 -0.20
N HIS A 154 -8.79 7.17 0.28
CA HIS A 154 -7.83 8.27 0.23
C HIS A 154 -7.40 8.78 1.61
N TYR A 155 -8.33 8.95 2.54
CA TYR A 155 -8.05 9.55 3.86
C TYR A 155 -9.01 9.04 4.92
N CYS A 156 -8.52 8.77 6.12
CA CYS A 156 -9.30 8.35 7.29
C CYS A 156 -9.51 9.54 8.24
N MET A 157 -10.69 10.19 8.19
CA MET A 157 -10.98 11.34 9.07
C MET A 157 -11.11 10.98 10.56
N GLY A 158 -11.42 9.72 10.86
CA GLY A 158 -11.47 9.22 12.22
C GLY A 158 -10.08 8.84 12.73
N GLY A 159 -9.92 8.74 14.05
CA GLY A 159 -8.64 8.44 14.67
C GLY A 159 -8.73 8.51 16.20
N LEU A 160 -7.58 8.63 16.85
CA LEU A 160 -7.48 8.88 18.28
C LEU A 160 -8.13 10.23 18.61
N LEU A 161 -9.05 10.25 19.56
CA LEU A 161 -9.62 11.50 20.04
C LEU A 161 -8.52 12.30 20.74
N ILE A 162 -8.34 13.55 20.35
CA ILE A 162 -7.38 14.47 20.95
C ILE A 162 -8.07 15.72 21.49
N ASP A 163 -7.47 16.35 22.49
CA ASP A 163 -7.81 17.71 22.89
C ASP A 163 -7.00 18.77 22.11
N THR A 164 -7.13 20.03 22.51
CA THR A 164 -6.43 21.17 21.87
C THR A 164 -4.93 21.19 22.12
N ASP A 165 -4.43 20.43 23.10
CA ASP A 165 -3.00 20.21 23.35
C ASP A 165 -2.49 18.93 22.67
N SER A 166 -3.30 18.34 21.78
CA SER A 166 -3.04 17.08 21.09
C SER A 166 -2.89 15.85 22.02
N ALA A 167 -3.34 15.94 23.27
CA ALA A 167 -3.28 14.81 24.20
C ALA A 167 -4.35 13.79 23.87
N CYS A 168 -4.01 12.51 23.83
CA CYS A 168 -4.94 11.43 23.51
C CYS A 168 -5.94 11.24 24.66
N ILE A 169 -7.23 11.23 24.34
CA ILE A 169 -8.31 11.08 25.30
C ILE A 169 -8.66 9.60 25.46
N GLY A 170 -8.58 9.11 26.70
CA GLY A 170 -8.94 7.75 27.08
C GLY A 170 -10.47 7.54 27.18
N SER A 171 -10.88 6.30 27.43
CA SER A 171 -12.30 5.91 27.56
C SER A 171 -13.02 6.58 28.74
N ASN A 172 -12.27 7.07 29.72
CA ASN A 172 -12.77 7.86 30.86
C ASN A 172 -12.95 9.36 30.52
N ASN A 173 -12.78 9.75 29.27
CA ASN A 173 -12.82 11.14 28.79
C ASN A 173 -11.76 12.06 29.44
N LEU A 174 -10.62 11.47 29.85
CA LEU A 174 -9.47 12.18 30.39
C LEU A 174 -8.22 11.93 29.51
N PRO A 175 -7.26 12.87 29.47
CA PRO A 175 -6.00 12.67 28.78
C PRO A 175 -5.23 11.46 29.34
N VAL A 176 -4.71 10.62 28.45
CA VAL A 176 -3.80 9.53 28.80
C VAL A 176 -2.41 10.14 29.03
N PRO A 177 -1.84 10.02 30.25
CA PRO A 177 -0.58 10.69 30.58
C PRO A 177 0.56 10.30 29.63
N GLY A 178 1.21 11.30 29.04
CA GLY A 178 2.35 11.13 28.14
C GLY A 178 2.03 10.67 26.71
N LEU A 179 0.75 10.52 26.34
CA LEU A 179 0.34 10.08 25.02
C LEU A 179 -0.25 11.24 24.20
N TYR A 180 0.39 11.57 23.08
CA TYR A 180 0.00 12.65 22.17
C TYR A 180 -0.10 12.12 20.74
N ALA A 181 -0.98 12.72 19.93
CA ALA A 181 -1.19 12.32 18.52
C ALA A 181 -1.39 13.54 17.62
N ALA A 182 -0.97 13.41 16.35
CA ALA A 182 -1.10 14.46 15.35
C ALA A 182 -1.17 13.88 13.93
N GLY A 183 -1.78 14.62 13.00
CA GLY A 183 -1.99 14.19 11.62
C GLY A 183 -3.11 13.16 11.51
N GLU A 184 -3.12 12.37 10.43
CA GLU A 184 -4.23 11.45 10.07
C GLU A 184 -4.52 10.35 11.11
N VAL A 185 -3.61 10.10 12.07
CA VAL A 185 -3.90 9.18 13.20
C VAL A 185 -4.84 9.81 14.24
N ALA A 186 -4.93 11.14 14.28
CA ALA A 186 -5.82 11.90 15.16
C ALA A 186 -7.19 12.12 14.52
N GLY A 187 -8.25 11.92 15.31
CA GLY A 187 -9.63 12.12 14.90
C GLY A 187 -10.19 13.45 15.40
N GLY A 188 -11.22 13.95 14.72
CA GLY A 188 -12.00 15.13 15.14
C GLY A 188 -11.69 16.42 14.37
N VAL A 189 -10.45 16.60 13.90
CA VAL A 189 -10.01 17.81 13.17
C VAL A 189 -10.81 18.04 11.87
N HIS A 190 -11.23 16.95 11.23
CA HIS A 190 -11.89 17.00 9.92
C HIS A 190 -13.37 16.60 9.94
N GLY A 191 -13.92 16.26 11.12
CA GLY A 191 -15.29 15.76 11.24
C GLY A 191 -15.58 14.61 10.27
N ASN A 192 -16.73 14.69 9.57
CA ASN A 192 -17.17 13.66 8.64
C ASN A 192 -16.50 13.72 7.26
N ASN A 193 -15.91 14.85 6.87
CA ASN A 193 -15.34 15.01 5.54
C ASN A 193 -14.19 16.04 5.55
N ARG A 194 -13.00 15.60 5.14
CA ARG A 194 -11.84 16.48 5.06
C ARG A 194 -11.94 17.40 3.84
N LEU A 195 -11.68 18.70 4.04
CA LEU A 195 -11.53 19.67 2.94
C LEU A 195 -10.16 19.54 2.24
N GLY A 196 -10.10 19.89 0.95
CA GLY A 196 -8.86 19.80 0.16
C GLY A 196 -7.78 20.71 0.75
N GLY A 197 -6.53 20.26 0.79
CA GLY A 197 -5.42 21.03 1.36
C GLY A 197 -5.25 20.90 2.88
N ASN A 198 -6.30 20.55 3.63
CA ASN A 198 -6.24 20.57 5.09
C ASN A 198 -5.38 19.47 5.74
N SER A 199 -5.04 18.38 5.03
CA SER A 199 -4.31 17.25 5.64
C SER A 199 -2.86 17.61 5.99
N LEU A 200 -2.18 18.33 5.09
CA LEU A 200 -0.80 18.74 5.35
C LEU A 200 -0.74 19.83 6.42
N LEU A 201 -1.72 20.74 6.41
CA LEU A 201 -1.88 21.75 7.45
C LEU A 201 -2.14 21.12 8.82
N ASP A 202 -3.02 20.11 8.89
CA ASP A 202 -3.25 19.34 10.11
C ASP A 202 -1.94 18.73 10.65
N CYS A 203 -1.19 18.00 9.82
CA CYS A 203 0.10 17.45 10.21
C CYS A 203 1.07 18.50 10.77
N VAL A 204 1.19 19.66 10.10
CA VAL A 204 2.12 20.71 10.53
C VAL A 204 1.64 21.37 11.83
N VAL A 205 0.38 21.76 11.91
CA VAL A 205 -0.17 22.49 13.07
C VAL A 205 -0.23 21.57 14.29
N PHE A 206 -0.92 20.43 14.18
CA PHE A 206 -1.08 19.52 15.32
C PHE A 206 0.21 18.78 15.65
N GLY A 207 1.12 18.58 14.70
CA GLY A 207 2.46 18.05 14.98
C GLY A 207 3.26 18.98 15.88
N ARG A 208 3.19 20.30 15.65
CA ARG A 208 3.82 21.31 16.51
C ARG A 208 3.16 21.40 17.88
N VAL A 209 1.83 21.36 17.92
CA VAL A 209 1.07 21.36 19.19
C VAL A 209 1.45 20.14 20.03
N ALA A 210 1.39 18.94 19.45
CA ALA A 210 1.75 17.69 20.10
C ALA A 210 3.21 17.71 20.59
N GLY A 211 4.14 18.17 19.75
CA GLY A 211 5.55 18.29 20.14
C GLY A 211 5.77 19.23 21.32
N LYS A 212 5.13 20.41 21.30
CA LYS A 212 5.22 21.40 22.40
C LYS A 212 4.64 20.83 23.70
N ALA A 213 3.46 20.22 23.62
CA ALA A 213 2.78 19.65 24.79
C ALA A 213 3.54 18.46 25.38
N ALA A 214 4.05 17.56 24.54
CA ALA A 214 4.85 16.42 24.97
C ALA A 214 6.18 16.86 25.63
N ALA A 215 6.87 17.85 25.05
CA ALA A 215 8.08 18.41 25.66
C ALA A 215 7.80 19.06 27.01
N LYS A 216 6.70 19.81 27.13
CA LYS A 216 6.26 20.40 28.40
C LYS A 216 5.94 19.34 29.45
N TYR A 217 5.29 18.26 29.06
CA TYR A 217 4.99 17.14 29.94
C TYR A 217 6.26 16.46 30.48
N MET A 218 7.24 16.23 29.61
CA MET A 218 8.50 15.56 29.97
C MET A 218 9.46 16.45 30.78
N LEU A 219 9.59 17.72 30.41
CA LEU A 219 10.59 18.63 30.95
C LEU A 219 10.04 19.56 32.02
N GLY A 220 8.71 19.70 32.14
CA GLY A 220 8.09 20.57 33.13
C GLY A 220 8.61 22.01 33.05
N ALA A 221 9.19 22.48 34.16
CA ALA A 221 9.76 23.82 34.27
C ALA A 221 11.07 24.00 33.48
N ASP A 222 11.75 22.90 33.12
CA ASP A 222 13.01 22.93 32.36
C ASP A 222 12.78 23.09 30.85
N MET A 223 11.51 23.11 30.41
CA MET A 223 11.18 23.40 29.02
C MET A 223 11.58 24.83 28.68
N LYS A 224 12.49 24.96 27.71
CA LYS A 224 12.86 26.25 27.14
C LYS A 224 11.91 26.56 25.99
N ASP A 225 11.24 27.71 26.03
CA ASP A 225 10.57 28.22 24.84
C ASP A 225 11.62 28.46 23.76
N VAL A 226 11.36 27.88 22.59
CA VAL A 226 12.27 28.01 21.45
C VAL A 226 11.61 28.92 20.43
N ASP A 227 12.24 30.05 20.17
CA ASP A 227 11.78 30.98 19.15
C ASP A 227 12.00 30.37 17.77
N LEU A 228 10.94 30.28 16.97
CA LEU A 228 11.01 29.84 15.59
C LEU A 228 12.05 30.62 14.81
N CYS A 229 12.08 31.94 15.01
CA CYS A 229 13.03 32.84 14.40
C CYS A 229 14.46 32.39 14.72
N ALA A 230 14.75 32.06 15.98
CA ALA A 230 16.06 31.58 16.41
C ALA A 230 16.42 30.19 15.84
N ILE A 231 15.47 29.24 15.76
CA ILE A 231 15.72 27.91 15.16
C ILE A 231 15.97 28.03 13.66
N THR A 232 15.27 28.94 12.98
CA THR A 232 15.44 29.18 11.54
C THR A 232 16.55 30.19 11.24
N GLY A 233 17.37 30.59 12.21
CA GLY A 233 18.54 31.45 11.99
C GLY A 233 18.29 32.97 11.86
N GLY A 234 17.22 33.52 12.46
CA GLY A 234 16.90 34.96 12.44
C GLY A 234 15.56 35.31 11.76
N GLY A 235 14.71 34.31 11.53
CA GLY A 235 13.39 34.49 10.92
C GLY A 235 13.45 34.56 9.39
N LEU A 236 12.38 34.14 8.73
CA LEU A 236 12.20 34.35 7.29
C LEU A 236 12.09 35.87 7.05
N THR A 237 13.19 36.55 6.75
CA THR A 237 13.25 38.01 6.52
C THR A 237 12.78 38.43 5.13
N GLY A 238 12.51 37.47 4.24
CA GLY A 238 11.83 37.73 2.99
C GLY A 238 10.35 37.98 3.23
N ALA A 239 9.82 39.11 2.73
CA ALA A 239 8.39 39.25 2.56
C ALA A 239 7.89 38.00 1.83
N VAL A 240 6.99 37.22 2.46
CA VAL A 240 6.33 36.10 1.79
C VAL A 240 5.45 36.72 0.71
N GLN A 241 6.02 36.93 -0.48
CA GLN A 241 5.19 37.15 -1.66
C GLN A 241 4.41 35.86 -1.83
N SER A 242 3.08 35.98 -1.73
CA SER A 242 2.17 34.91 -2.11
C SER A 242 2.65 34.33 -3.44
N SER A 243 3.06 33.06 -3.44
CA SER A 243 3.42 32.37 -4.67
C SER A 243 2.27 32.57 -5.65
N LYS A 244 2.56 33.00 -6.88
CA LYS A 244 1.57 33.01 -7.97
C LYS A 244 0.98 31.62 -8.25
N LEU A 245 1.50 30.58 -7.59
CA LEU A 245 1.11 29.17 -7.69
C LEU A 245 0.52 28.61 -6.38
N ALA A 246 0.43 29.40 -5.30
CA ALA A 246 -0.36 29.01 -4.13
C ALA A 246 -1.84 29.22 -4.46
N GLY A 247 -2.61 28.14 -4.53
CA GLY A 247 -4.06 28.17 -4.74
C GLY A 247 -4.76 28.94 -3.62
N GLY A 248 -4.96 30.24 -3.84
CA GLY A 248 -5.85 31.08 -3.04
C GLY A 248 -7.30 30.66 -3.25
N SER A 249 -8.14 30.97 -2.25
CA SER A 249 -9.59 30.91 -2.39
C SER A 249 -10.04 31.60 -3.68
N TYR A 250 -10.97 30.96 -4.39
CA TYR A 250 -11.53 31.34 -5.69
C TYR A 250 -12.29 32.69 -5.69
N GLU A 251 -12.41 33.37 -4.55
CA GLU A 251 -13.26 34.54 -4.38
C GLU A 251 -12.55 35.90 -4.60
N ASP A 252 -11.21 35.94 -4.63
CA ASP A 252 -10.46 37.21 -4.49
C ASP A 252 -10.15 37.98 -5.79
N LYS A 253 -10.51 37.49 -6.98
CA LYS A 253 -10.08 38.11 -8.26
C LYS A 253 -11.16 38.42 -9.30
N MET A 254 -12.43 38.49 -8.90
CA MET A 254 -13.53 38.64 -9.85
C MET A 254 -13.79 40.07 -10.37
N ASN A 255 -12.83 41.01 -10.33
CA ASN A 255 -12.99 42.29 -11.03
C ASN A 255 -11.66 42.98 -11.38
N SER A 256 -11.12 42.66 -12.57
CA SER A 256 -10.46 43.64 -13.46
C SER A 256 -9.99 42.94 -14.74
N ALA A 257 -10.51 43.38 -15.89
CA ALA A 257 -10.25 42.81 -17.21
C ALA A 257 -9.12 43.52 -17.99
N ALA A 258 -8.57 42.76 -18.96
CA ALA A 258 -7.86 43.15 -20.20
C ALA A 258 -6.33 43.37 -20.16
N PRO A 259 -5.62 43.30 -21.33
CA PRO A 259 -5.64 42.25 -22.35
C PRO A 259 -4.21 41.77 -22.75
N ALA A 260 -4.16 40.67 -23.53
CA ALA A 260 -2.97 39.93 -23.95
C ALA A 260 -2.05 40.65 -24.96
N ALA A 261 -0.75 40.32 -24.95
CA ALA A 261 0.20 40.63 -26.02
C ALA A 261 1.11 39.44 -26.36
N ALA A 262 1.41 39.32 -27.65
CA ALA A 262 1.81 38.12 -28.39
C ALA A 262 3.31 37.78 -28.38
N ALA A 263 3.62 36.52 -28.72
CA ALA A 263 4.95 35.96 -28.91
C ALA A 263 5.57 36.32 -30.28
N ALA A 264 6.91 36.36 -30.32
CA ALA A 264 7.73 36.45 -31.54
C ALA A 264 9.06 35.67 -31.34
N PRO A 265 9.74 35.22 -32.42
CA PRO A 265 10.35 33.88 -32.52
C PRO A 265 11.88 33.83 -32.36
N MET A 266 12.40 32.62 -32.08
CA MET A 266 13.84 32.32 -32.00
C MET A 266 14.50 32.20 -33.39
N ALA A 267 15.69 32.78 -33.51
CA ALA A 267 16.62 32.62 -34.62
C ALA A 267 17.86 31.81 -34.18
N ASN A 268 18.45 31.12 -35.15
CA ASN A 268 19.45 30.05 -35.05
C ASN A 268 20.90 30.57 -35.24
N GLY A 269 21.87 29.81 -34.71
CA GLY A 269 23.32 29.84 -35.04
C GLY A 269 24.22 30.14 -33.83
N GLY A 270 25.30 29.41 -33.52
CA GLY A 270 25.97 28.25 -34.11
C GLY A 270 27.44 28.19 -33.61
N GLY A 271 27.99 26.98 -33.44
CA GLY A 271 29.43 26.68 -33.63
C GLY A 271 30.29 26.27 -32.40
N GLY A 272 30.84 25.04 -32.45
CA GLY A 272 32.06 24.62 -31.74
C GLY A 272 32.05 23.16 -31.25
N GLY A 273 32.45 22.18 -32.08
CA GLY A 273 32.27 20.74 -31.82
C GLY A 273 33.51 19.93 -31.43
N GLY A 274 33.25 18.73 -30.90
CA GLY A 274 34.20 17.62 -30.75
C GLY A 274 33.49 16.25 -30.72
N GLY A 275 33.87 15.32 -31.59
CA GLY A 275 34.45 14.05 -31.16
C GLY A 275 33.62 12.81 -30.76
N GLY A 276 32.29 12.78 -30.79
CA GLY A 276 31.50 11.68 -30.18
C GLY A 276 31.19 10.38 -30.98
N ILE A 277 30.28 9.58 -30.43
CA ILE A 277 29.76 8.27 -30.89
C ILE A 277 28.51 8.50 -31.76
N SER A 278 28.34 7.77 -32.87
CA SER A 278 27.19 7.98 -33.75
C SER A 278 25.94 7.21 -33.29
N LEU A 279 24.73 7.74 -33.55
CA LEU A 279 23.48 7.00 -33.30
C LEU A 279 23.42 5.66 -34.07
N ALA A 280 24.07 5.59 -35.23
CA ALA A 280 24.18 4.35 -36.01
C ALA A 280 25.06 3.30 -35.33
N ASP A 281 26.03 3.71 -34.53
CA ASP A 281 26.82 2.80 -33.70
C ASP A 281 26.02 2.36 -32.48
N VAL A 282 25.34 3.28 -31.79
CA VAL A 282 24.45 2.95 -30.65
C VAL A 282 23.38 1.93 -31.05
N ALA A 283 22.78 2.06 -32.24
CA ALA A 283 21.74 1.15 -32.73
C ALA A 283 22.20 -0.31 -32.90
N LYS A 284 23.51 -0.59 -32.94
CA LYS A 284 24.06 -1.96 -33.00
C LYS A 284 24.01 -2.68 -31.65
N HIS A 285 23.92 -1.93 -30.55
CA HIS A 285 23.95 -2.41 -29.16
C HIS A 285 22.53 -2.41 -28.57
N ASN A 286 21.69 -3.32 -29.05
CA ASN A 286 20.24 -3.34 -28.78
C ASN A 286 19.72 -4.64 -28.10
N THR A 287 20.59 -5.40 -27.45
CA THR A 287 20.25 -6.70 -26.84
C THR A 287 20.54 -6.74 -25.34
N LYS A 288 19.97 -7.68 -24.60
CA LYS A 288 20.22 -7.82 -23.15
C LYS A 288 21.70 -8.02 -22.77
N THR A 289 22.47 -8.66 -23.64
CA THR A 289 23.90 -8.90 -23.42
C THR A 289 24.79 -7.81 -24.01
N ASP A 290 24.21 -6.81 -24.67
CA ASP A 290 24.89 -5.71 -25.34
C ASP A 290 23.89 -4.55 -25.58
N CYS A 291 23.75 -3.67 -24.57
CA CYS A 291 22.66 -2.69 -24.48
C CYS A 291 23.22 -1.29 -24.23
N TRP A 292 23.14 -0.42 -25.25
CA TRP A 292 23.47 0.99 -25.12
C TRP A 292 22.22 1.88 -25.25
N VAL A 293 22.21 3.03 -24.58
CA VAL A 293 21.15 4.04 -24.69
C VAL A 293 21.75 5.44 -24.74
N VAL A 294 21.05 6.41 -25.33
CA VAL A 294 21.45 7.83 -25.30
C VAL A 294 20.59 8.60 -24.32
N VAL A 295 21.20 9.41 -23.45
CA VAL A 295 20.48 10.33 -22.54
C VAL A 295 21.22 11.66 -22.51
N ASP A 296 20.52 12.75 -22.82
CA ASP A 296 21.05 14.13 -22.89
C ASP A 296 22.31 14.24 -23.75
N GLY A 297 22.35 13.48 -24.85
CA GLY A 297 23.49 13.41 -25.76
C GLY A 297 24.68 12.56 -25.26
N GLN A 298 24.62 12.01 -24.04
CA GLN A 298 25.57 11.00 -23.55
C GLN A 298 25.17 9.62 -24.06
N VAL A 299 26.13 8.82 -24.52
CA VAL A 299 25.95 7.40 -24.81
C VAL A 299 26.34 6.60 -23.57
N LEU A 300 25.43 5.76 -23.10
CA LEU A 300 25.61 4.91 -21.94
C LEU A 300 25.62 3.44 -22.33
N ASP A 301 26.67 2.69 -21.92
CA ASP A 301 26.63 1.24 -21.86
C ASP A 301 26.02 0.79 -20.53
N VAL A 302 24.79 0.31 -20.61
CA VAL A 302 23.97 -0.08 -19.45
C VAL A 302 23.89 -1.59 -19.30
N THR A 303 24.65 -2.36 -20.07
CA THR A 303 24.58 -3.84 -20.14
C THR A 303 24.71 -4.48 -18.75
N SER A 304 25.72 -4.10 -17.97
CA SER A 304 25.95 -4.62 -16.62
C SER A 304 24.97 -4.03 -15.59
N PHE A 305 24.46 -2.83 -15.85
CA PHE A 305 23.55 -2.12 -14.95
C PHE A 305 22.08 -2.56 -15.10
N LEU A 306 21.72 -3.27 -16.19
CA LEU A 306 20.35 -3.75 -16.42
C LEU A 306 19.78 -4.47 -15.20
N SER A 307 20.57 -5.35 -14.57
CA SER A 307 20.14 -6.15 -13.41
C SER A 307 20.09 -5.37 -12.09
N GLU A 308 20.70 -4.18 -12.05
CA GLU A 308 20.79 -3.31 -10.87
C GLU A 308 19.78 -2.16 -10.93
N HIS A 309 19.19 -1.90 -12.10
CA HIS A 309 18.22 -0.84 -12.30
C HIS A 309 16.96 -1.05 -11.43
N PRO A 310 16.60 -0.11 -10.54
CA PRO A 310 15.46 -0.24 -9.61
C PRO A 310 14.10 -0.44 -10.29
N GLY A 311 13.95 0.02 -11.55
CA GLY A 311 12.76 -0.19 -12.38
C GLY A 311 12.70 -1.54 -13.10
N GLY A 312 13.71 -2.40 -12.90
CA GLY A 312 13.89 -3.67 -13.60
C GLY A 312 14.51 -3.51 -15.00
N GLU A 313 15.05 -4.61 -15.53
CA GLU A 313 15.77 -4.66 -16.82
C GLU A 313 14.91 -4.18 -18.00
N LEU A 314 13.62 -4.52 -18.02
CA LEU A 314 12.71 -4.21 -19.13
C LEU A 314 12.50 -2.70 -19.35
N ALA A 315 12.64 -1.90 -18.30
CA ALA A 315 12.48 -0.45 -18.38
C ALA A 315 13.54 0.19 -19.29
N ILE A 316 14.77 -0.33 -19.22
CA ILE A 316 15.89 0.13 -20.06
C ILE A 316 15.87 -0.57 -21.42
N LEU A 317 15.61 -1.88 -21.47
CA LEU A 317 15.63 -2.68 -22.72
C LEU A 317 14.65 -2.17 -23.79
N THR A 318 13.58 -1.46 -23.40
CA THR A 318 12.62 -0.85 -24.34
C THR A 318 13.29 0.21 -25.24
N PHE A 319 14.39 0.81 -24.75
CA PHE A 319 15.16 1.85 -25.42
C PHE A 319 16.55 1.39 -25.86
N ALA A 320 16.84 0.08 -25.80
CA ALA A 320 18.12 -0.47 -26.22
C ALA A 320 18.44 -0.08 -27.68
N GLY A 321 19.62 0.51 -27.89
CA GLY A 321 20.09 1.05 -29.16
C GLY A 321 19.43 2.37 -29.59
N LYS A 322 18.76 3.10 -28.70
CA LYS A 322 18.00 4.32 -29.02
C LYS A 322 18.33 5.48 -28.08
N ASP A 323 17.89 6.67 -28.48
CA ASP A 323 17.81 7.83 -27.61
C ASP A 323 16.60 7.72 -26.69
N ALA A 324 16.87 7.83 -25.39
CA ALA A 324 15.92 7.73 -24.28
C ALA A 324 15.86 9.04 -23.48
N THR A 325 16.44 10.14 -23.97
CA THR A 325 16.57 11.41 -23.25
C THR A 325 15.24 11.94 -22.73
N GLU A 326 14.22 11.97 -23.60
CA GLU A 326 12.90 12.48 -23.20
C GLU A 326 12.27 11.58 -22.13
N GLU A 327 12.34 10.26 -22.30
CA GLU A 327 11.78 9.31 -21.35
C GLU A 327 12.54 9.25 -20.03
N PHE A 328 13.86 9.39 -20.06
CA PHE A 328 14.71 9.41 -18.87
C PHE A 328 14.42 10.66 -18.03
N ASN A 329 14.40 11.84 -18.65
CA ASN A 329 14.19 13.12 -17.97
C ASN A 329 12.77 13.31 -17.43
N MET A 330 11.81 12.49 -17.87
CA MET A 330 10.45 12.48 -17.33
C MET A 330 10.33 11.83 -15.95
N ILE A 331 11.28 10.99 -15.55
CA ILE A 331 11.20 10.17 -14.33
C ILE A 331 12.44 10.25 -13.45
N HIS A 332 13.57 10.72 -13.98
CA HIS A 332 14.83 10.85 -13.27
C HIS A 332 15.29 12.32 -13.28
N PRO A 333 15.71 12.87 -12.13
CA PRO A 333 16.39 14.17 -12.11
C PRO A 333 17.75 14.09 -12.85
N PRO A 334 18.29 15.23 -13.34
CA PRO A 334 19.46 15.25 -14.23
C PRO A 334 20.76 14.68 -13.63
N ASP A 335 20.85 14.53 -12.31
CA ASP A 335 22.02 14.06 -11.58
C ASP A 335 22.07 12.53 -11.39
N VAL A 336 21.00 11.81 -11.75
CA VAL A 336 20.86 10.36 -11.49
C VAL A 336 21.94 9.52 -12.15
N ILE A 337 22.33 9.85 -13.39
CA ILE A 337 23.37 9.11 -14.12
C ILE A 337 24.71 9.21 -13.38
N GLY A 338 25.13 10.43 -13.03
CA GLY A 338 26.39 10.66 -12.32
C GLY A 338 26.42 10.04 -10.92
N LYS A 339 25.25 9.88 -10.28
CA LYS A 339 25.14 9.33 -8.92
C LYS A 339 25.11 7.81 -8.88
N TYR A 340 24.45 7.15 -9.83
CA TYR A 340 24.15 5.71 -9.76
C TYR A 340 24.80 4.87 -10.86
N ALA A 341 25.13 5.47 -12.01
CA ALA A 341 25.78 4.77 -13.12
C ALA A 341 26.84 5.66 -13.80
N PRO A 342 27.78 6.28 -13.05
CA PRO A 342 28.80 7.14 -13.65
C PRO A 342 29.69 6.36 -14.63
N ASP A 343 29.97 5.10 -14.32
CA ASP A 343 30.82 4.22 -15.13
C ASP A 343 30.13 3.72 -16.41
N SER A 344 28.82 3.92 -16.54
CA SER A 344 28.08 3.57 -17.76
C SER A 344 28.26 4.57 -18.88
N VAL A 345 28.69 5.81 -18.61
CA VAL A 345 28.85 6.83 -19.66
C VAL A 345 30.12 6.53 -20.48
N ILE A 346 29.93 6.11 -21.73
CA ILE A 346 31.04 5.73 -22.63
C ILE A 346 31.41 6.83 -23.62
N GLY A 347 30.62 7.89 -23.71
CA GLY A 347 30.97 9.07 -24.51
C GLY A 347 29.78 10.01 -24.72
N MET A 348 30.00 11.05 -25.52
CA MET A 348 28.94 11.92 -26.04
C MET A 348 28.64 11.56 -27.49
N ILE A 349 27.51 12.01 -28.03
CA ILE A 349 27.22 11.96 -29.47
C ILE A 349 28.06 13.01 -30.20
N GLY A 350 28.70 12.65 -31.32
CA GLY A 350 29.55 13.57 -32.09
C GLY A 350 30.45 12.85 -33.11
N GLY A 351 31.47 13.51 -33.65
CA GLY A 351 32.42 12.88 -34.59
C GLY A 351 33.88 13.31 -34.33
N GLY A 352 34.74 12.34 -34.03
CA GLY A 352 36.21 12.31 -34.14
C GLY A 352 37.10 13.43 -33.55
N GLY A 353 37.92 13.09 -32.52
CA GLY A 353 39.36 13.49 -32.47
C GLY A 353 39.90 14.33 -31.28
N GLY A 354 40.50 13.67 -30.27
CA GLY A 354 41.86 13.92 -29.69
C GLY A 354 42.25 15.14 -28.82
N GLY A 355 42.43 14.92 -27.49
CA GLY A 355 43.69 15.19 -26.74
C GLY A 355 43.96 16.51 -25.94
N GLY A 356 43.86 16.45 -24.58
CA GLY A 356 44.90 16.84 -23.58
C GLY A 356 45.05 18.27 -22.97
N GLY A 357 44.91 18.40 -21.62
CA GLY A 357 45.95 19.00 -20.71
C GLY A 357 45.78 20.35 -19.94
N ALA A 358 45.43 20.28 -18.62
CA ALA A 358 45.99 20.93 -17.39
C ALA A 358 45.92 22.46 -17.00
N VAL A 359 46.08 22.69 -15.67
CA VAL A 359 45.61 23.73 -14.69
C VAL A 359 46.66 24.77 -14.16
N ALA A 360 46.18 25.84 -13.45
CA ALA A 360 46.64 26.46 -12.15
C ALA A 360 46.56 28.03 -12.12
N ALA A 361 46.53 28.85 -11.03
CA ALA A 361 46.07 28.85 -9.61
C ALA A 361 46.41 30.24 -8.92
N GLY A 362 45.63 30.72 -7.92
CA GLY A 362 46.00 31.65 -6.79
C GLY A 362 45.70 33.18 -6.91
N GLY A 363 45.35 34.01 -5.90
CA GLY A 363 44.99 33.93 -4.47
C GLY A 363 45.03 35.33 -3.74
N GLY A 364 44.17 35.59 -2.72
CA GLY A 364 44.45 36.41 -1.48
C GLY A 364 43.84 37.83 -1.21
N GLY A 365 42.98 37.98 -0.17
CA GLY A 365 43.16 38.88 1.02
C GLY A 365 42.47 40.28 1.19
N GLY A 366 41.36 40.34 1.95
CA GLY A 366 41.06 41.21 3.14
C GLY A 366 40.88 42.76 3.08
N GLY A 367 39.69 43.26 3.50
CA GLY A 367 39.56 44.53 4.26
C GLY A 367 38.39 45.50 3.95
N GLY A 368 37.29 45.41 4.72
CA GLY A 368 36.75 46.58 5.44
C GLY A 368 36.03 47.71 4.68
N GLY A 369 35.20 47.36 3.70
CA GLY A 369 34.16 48.22 3.14
C GLY A 369 33.19 47.30 2.41
N GLY A 370 31.89 47.35 2.75
CA GLY A 370 30.93 46.42 2.15
C GLY A 370 31.04 46.43 0.63
N ILE A 371 31.20 45.26 0.03
CA ILE A 371 31.59 45.11 -1.38
C ILE A 371 30.36 45.48 -2.23
N PRO A 372 30.42 46.52 -3.08
CA PRO A 372 29.27 46.91 -3.88
C PRO A 372 29.06 45.88 -4.98
N MET A 373 27.80 45.70 -5.41
CA MET A 373 27.48 44.68 -6.41
C MET A 373 28.13 44.96 -7.78
N THR A 374 28.51 46.20 -8.04
CA THR A 374 29.32 46.61 -9.20
C THR A 374 30.76 46.09 -9.15
N GLU A 375 31.29 45.84 -7.95
CA GLU A 375 32.60 45.21 -7.79
C GLU A 375 32.48 43.70 -8.01
N VAL A 376 31.50 43.05 -7.37
CA VAL A 376 31.25 41.60 -7.53
C VAL A 376 31.09 41.22 -9.01
N ALA A 377 30.37 42.01 -9.80
CA ALA A 377 30.15 41.77 -11.23
C ALA A 377 31.44 41.69 -12.08
N LYS A 378 32.59 42.20 -11.58
CA LYS A 378 33.89 42.11 -12.27
C LYS A 378 34.51 40.71 -12.14
N HIS A 379 34.14 39.94 -11.11
CA HIS A 379 34.69 38.63 -10.78
C HIS A 379 33.78 37.50 -11.31
N ASN A 380 33.69 37.38 -12.64
CA ASN A 380 32.70 36.55 -13.34
C ASN A 380 33.29 35.40 -14.18
N SER A 381 34.50 34.94 -13.86
CA SER A 381 35.24 33.95 -14.67
C SER A 381 35.76 32.78 -13.84
N LYS A 382 36.12 31.65 -14.48
CA LYS A 382 36.64 30.46 -13.76
C LYS A 382 37.90 30.73 -12.94
N SER A 383 38.77 31.64 -13.40
CA SER A 383 40.00 32.01 -12.68
C SER A 383 39.79 33.13 -11.66
N ASP A 384 38.59 33.71 -11.58
CA ASP A 384 38.23 34.84 -10.71
C ASP A 384 36.70 34.91 -10.59
N CYS A 385 36.13 34.15 -9.64
CA CYS A 385 34.70 33.85 -9.52
C CYS A 385 34.18 34.23 -8.13
N TRP A 386 33.43 35.32 -8.05
CA TRP A 386 32.72 35.71 -6.83
C TRP A 386 31.21 35.54 -6.99
N VAL A 387 30.52 35.15 -5.93
CA VAL A 387 29.04 35.04 -5.90
C VAL A 387 28.50 35.68 -4.62
N VAL A 388 27.27 36.18 -4.66
CA VAL A 388 26.57 36.63 -3.44
C VAL A 388 25.58 35.58 -3.00
N VAL A 389 25.63 35.19 -1.73
CA VAL A 389 24.64 34.31 -1.09
C VAL A 389 24.25 34.91 0.26
N ASP A 390 22.95 35.11 0.46
CA ASP A 390 22.35 35.69 1.67
C ASP A 390 23.00 37.03 2.11
N GLY A 391 23.35 37.87 1.11
CA GLY A 391 23.97 39.18 1.35
C GLY A 391 25.47 39.14 1.72
N GLN A 392 26.09 37.96 1.72
CA GLN A 392 27.54 37.77 1.84
C GLN A 392 28.16 37.60 0.46
N VAL A 393 29.32 38.21 0.23
CA VAL A 393 30.13 38.01 -0.97
C VAL A 393 31.13 36.91 -0.70
N LEU A 394 31.13 35.88 -1.55
CA LEU A 394 32.04 34.75 -1.46
C LEU A 394 32.99 34.75 -2.66
N ASP A 395 34.30 34.67 -2.38
CA ASP A 395 35.29 34.25 -3.36
C ASP A 395 35.37 32.72 -3.38
N VAL A 396 34.77 32.15 -4.42
CA VAL A 396 34.66 30.70 -4.60
C VAL A 396 35.66 30.17 -5.62
N THR A 397 36.57 31.01 -6.12
CA THR A 397 37.53 30.68 -7.18
C THR A 397 38.31 29.41 -6.89
N SER A 398 38.85 29.28 -5.67
CA SER A 398 39.62 28.11 -5.24
C SER A 398 38.74 26.92 -4.84
N PHE A 399 37.45 27.15 -4.60
CA PHE A 399 36.49 26.12 -4.19
C PHE A 399 35.73 25.52 -5.37
N LEU A 400 35.79 26.13 -6.57
CA LEU A 400 35.10 25.64 -7.77
C LEU A 400 35.38 24.14 -8.02
N SER A 401 36.64 23.72 -7.95
CA SER A 401 37.06 22.34 -8.20
C SER A 401 36.60 21.35 -7.13
N ASP A 402 36.31 21.85 -5.93
CA ASP A 402 35.94 21.05 -4.76
C ASP A 402 34.42 21.05 -4.54
N HIS A 403 33.67 21.84 -5.32
CA HIS A 403 32.22 21.93 -5.23
C HIS A 403 31.58 20.62 -5.69
N PRO A 404 30.79 19.94 -4.83
CA PRO A 404 30.20 18.63 -5.15
C PRO A 404 29.24 18.63 -6.35
N GLY A 405 28.67 19.79 -6.69
CA GLY A 405 27.83 19.98 -7.89
C GLY A 405 28.62 20.34 -9.15
N GLY A 406 29.95 20.29 -9.11
CA GLY A 406 30.86 20.69 -10.19
C GLY A 406 31.03 22.21 -10.30
N GLU A 407 32.11 22.62 -10.98
CA GLU A 407 32.49 24.03 -11.16
C GLU A 407 31.42 24.85 -11.90
N LEU A 408 30.76 24.24 -12.89
CA LEU A 408 29.77 24.91 -13.76
C LEU A 408 28.51 25.39 -13.02
N ALA A 409 28.15 24.70 -11.93
CA ALA A 409 26.99 25.04 -11.12
C ALA A 409 27.16 26.41 -10.45
N ILE A 410 28.38 26.71 -9.97
CA ILE A 410 28.71 28.01 -9.38
C ILE A 410 29.02 29.03 -10.49
N LEU A 411 29.76 28.63 -11.54
CA LEU A 411 30.18 29.54 -12.62
C LEU A 411 29.00 30.21 -13.36
N THR A 412 27.83 29.58 -13.39
CA THR A 412 26.60 30.16 -13.96
C THR A 412 26.19 31.47 -13.26
N PHE A 413 26.58 31.61 -11.99
CA PHE A 413 26.30 32.75 -11.13
C PHE A 413 27.53 33.62 -10.85
N ALA A 414 28.65 33.39 -11.52
CA ALA A 414 29.85 34.19 -11.35
C ALA A 414 29.56 35.68 -11.58
N GLY A 415 29.93 36.51 -10.60
CA GLY A 415 29.67 37.95 -10.54
C GLY A 415 28.22 38.34 -10.19
N LYS A 416 27.37 37.40 -9.76
CA LYS A 416 25.93 37.61 -9.52
C LYS A 416 25.51 37.18 -8.11
N ASP A 417 24.29 37.56 -7.73
CA ASP A 417 23.60 37.02 -6.56
C ASP A 417 22.97 35.68 -6.92
N ALA A 418 23.33 34.64 -6.16
CA ALA A 418 22.92 33.25 -6.32
C ALA A 418 22.05 32.77 -5.14
N THR A 419 21.58 33.69 -4.28
CA THR A 419 20.89 33.34 -3.02
C THR A 419 19.67 32.45 -3.24
N GLU A 420 18.85 32.76 -4.23
CA GLU A 420 17.61 32.01 -4.52
C GLU A 420 17.94 30.58 -4.98
N GLU A 421 18.86 30.44 -5.93
CA GLU A 421 19.27 29.14 -6.47
C GLU A 421 20.09 28.32 -5.49
N PHE A 422 20.93 28.95 -4.68
CA PHE A 422 21.69 28.27 -3.62
C PHE A 422 20.75 27.68 -2.56
N ASN A 423 19.79 28.47 -2.06
CA ASN A 423 18.86 28.06 -1.00
C ASN A 423 17.81 27.04 -1.44
N MET A 424 17.61 26.84 -2.76
CA MET A 424 16.75 25.77 -3.27
C MET A 424 17.33 24.37 -3.06
N ILE A 425 18.65 24.25 -3.00
CA ILE A 425 19.35 22.95 -3.04
C ILE A 425 20.35 22.76 -1.89
N HIS A 426 20.69 23.81 -1.15
CA HIS A 426 21.59 23.73 0.00
C HIS A 426 20.91 24.25 1.27
N PRO A 427 21.03 23.55 2.43
CA PRO A 427 20.59 24.09 3.70
C PRO A 427 21.44 25.29 4.19
N PRO A 428 20.90 26.17 5.04
CA PRO A 428 21.52 27.47 5.36
C PRO A 428 22.88 27.41 6.06
N ASP A 429 23.25 26.27 6.65
CA ASP A 429 24.50 26.08 7.40
C ASP A 429 25.68 25.57 6.54
N VAL A 430 25.44 25.25 5.25
CA VAL A 430 26.44 24.64 4.35
C VAL A 430 27.67 25.51 4.15
N ILE A 431 27.52 26.83 3.98
CA ILE A 431 28.65 27.74 3.73
C ILE A 431 29.60 27.74 4.93
N GLY A 432 29.08 27.92 6.14
CA GLY A 432 29.90 27.93 7.36
C GLY A 432 30.58 26.59 7.67
N LYS A 433 30.03 25.47 7.15
CA LYS A 433 30.54 24.13 7.39
C LYS A 433 31.59 23.67 6.36
N TYR A 434 31.44 24.08 5.10
CA TYR A 434 32.24 23.54 4.00
C TYR A 434 33.12 24.58 3.30
N ALA A 435 32.78 25.87 3.35
CA ALA A 435 33.56 26.94 2.73
C ALA A 435 33.58 28.23 3.57
N PRO A 436 33.91 28.18 4.88
CA PRO A 436 33.93 29.38 5.72
C PRO A 436 34.97 30.40 5.26
N ASP A 437 36.08 29.94 4.69
CA ASP A 437 37.18 30.79 4.21
C ASP A 437 36.88 31.49 2.88
N SER A 438 35.83 31.08 2.17
CA SER A 438 35.38 31.73 0.94
C SER A 438 34.63 33.03 1.19
N VAL A 439 34.15 33.30 2.41
CA VAL A 439 33.42 34.54 2.72
C VAL A 439 34.40 35.71 2.83
N ILE A 440 34.29 36.69 1.93
CA ILE A 440 35.22 37.83 1.85
C ILE A 440 34.59 39.16 2.33
N GLY A 441 33.27 39.23 2.50
CA GLY A 441 32.60 40.41 3.05
C GLY A 441 31.08 40.39 2.91
N ALA A 442 30.40 41.46 3.31
CA ALA A 442 28.96 41.66 3.10
C ALA A 442 28.70 42.73 2.02
N VAL A 443 27.54 42.68 1.35
CA VAL A 443 27.16 43.67 0.33
C VAL A 443 26.87 45.02 0.99
N GLY A 444 27.50 46.10 0.51
CA GLY A 444 27.37 47.45 1.08
C GLY A 444 26.67 48.46 0.16
N SER A 445 25.71 49.23 0.72
CA SER A 445 25.01 50.33 0.04
C SER A 445 25.44 51.69 0.58
N GLY A 446 25.79 52.64 -0.29
CA GLY A 446 25.93 54.04 0.08
C GLY A 446 24.59 54.69 0.47
N VAL A 447 24.54 55.22 1.70
CA VAL A 447 23.73 56.33 2.24
C VAL A 447 22.28 56.10 2.77
N ALA A 448 22.19 56.33 4.09
CA ALA A 448 21.19 57.00 4.98
C ALA A 448 19.77 56.45 5.27
N ALA A 449 19.49 56.49 6.59
CA ALA A 449 18.31 56.01 7.31
C ALA A 449 17.07 56.93 7.24
N ALA A 450 15.88 56.33 7.35
CA ALA A 450 14.68 57.00 7.87
C ALA A 450 13.84 56.00 8.69
N ALA A 451 13.58 56.35 9.94
CA ALA A 451 12.75 55.60 10.88
C ALA A 451 11.25 55.72 10.52
N SER A 452 10.47 54.66 10.75
CA SER A 452 9.00 54.75 10.80
C SER A 452 8.41 53.95 11.96
N ALA A 453 7.33 54.49 12.51
CA ALA A 453 6.84 54.32 13.87
C ALA A 453 5.97 53.05 14.09
N ALA A 454 5.90 52.62 15.35
CA ALA A 454 5.03 51.54 15.83
C ALA A 454 3.53 51.87 15.67
N PRO A 455 2.67 50.93 15.23
CA PRO A 455 1.22 51.11 15.30
C PRO A 455 0.70 50.85 16.71
N LYS A 456 -0.18 51.76 17.16
CA LYS A 456 -0.91 51.70 18.42
C LYS A 456 -1.91 50.55 18.46
N ALA A 457 -2.06 49.97 19.65
CA ALA A 457 -3.14 49.05 20.00
C ALA A 457 -4.53 49.68 19.78
N GLY A 458 -5.37 49.03 18.97
CA GLY A 458 -6.79 49.30 18.83
C GLY A 458 -7.62 48.32 19.65
N GLY A 459 -8.49 48.84 20.51
CA GLY A 459 -9.22 48.13 21.57
C GLY A 459 -10.24 47.09 21.09
N GLY A 460 -10.43 46.09 21.95
CA GLY A 460 -11.36 44.99 21.76
C GLY A 460 -12.83 45.40 21.83
N GLY A 461 -13.58 45.01 20.81
CA GLY A 461 -15.01 44.72 20.95
C GLY A 461 -15.22 43.38 21.69
N PRO A 462 -16.38 43.16 22.33
CA PRO A 462 -16.57 42.02 23.22
C PRO A 462 -16.48 40.71 22.44
N ILE A 463 -15.42 39.96 22.71
CA ILE A 463 -15.26 38.56 22.32
C ILE A 463 -16.43 37.80 22.97
N ARG A 464 -17.32 37.20 22.16
CA ARG A 464 -18.22 36.16 22.66
C ARG A 464 -17.34 35.08 23.28
N LYS A 465 -17.41 34.93 24.60
CA LYS A 465 -16.85 33.77 25.31
C LYS A 465 -17.50 32.53 24.70
N ASP A 466 -16.76 31.84 23.86
CA ASP A 466 -17.06 30.45 23.53
C ASP A 466 -16.81 29.64 24.81
N THR A 467 -17.88 29.37 25.53
CA THR A 467 -17.87 28.40 26.63
C THR A 467 -17.86 27.03 25.97
N GLY A 468 -16.66 26.57 25.60
CA GLY A 468 -16.43 25.28 24.96
C GLY A 468 -17.20 24.17 25.64
N SER A 469 -18.37 23.83 25.08
CA SER A 469 -19.13 22.71 25.56
C SER A 469 -18.46 21.45 25.02
N LYS A 470 -17.90 20.64 25.93
CA LYS A 470 -17.27 19.34 25.67
C LYS A 470 -18.23 18.27 25.11
N LEU A 471 -19.36 18.66 24.53
CA LEU A 471 -20.41 17.81 23.95
C LEU A 471 -20.80 18.20 22.52
N GLY A 472 -20.42 19.38 22.01
CA GLY A 472 -20.79 19.83 20.67
C GLY A 472 -20.21 18.97 19.53
N ASN A 473 -19.06 18.34 19.75
CA ASN A 473 -18.40 17.51 18.74
C ASN A 473 -19.00 16.11 18.57
N HIS A 474 -19.91 15.67 19.44
CA HIS A 474 -20.70 14.44 19.20
C HIS A 474 -21.92 14.70 18.31
N ALA A 475 -22.44 15.94 18.27
CA ALA A 475 -23.60 16.31 17.44
C ALA A 475 -23.22 16.70 16.00
N ALA A 476 -21.96 17.03 15.73
CA ALA A 476 -21.44 17.29 14.38
C ALA A 476 -21.34 16.01 13.51
N TRP A 477 -21.57 14.84 14.10
CA TRP A 477 -21.74 13.57 13.41
C TRP A 477 -23.17 13.52 12.88
N GLY A 478 -23.41 14.22 11.77
CA GLY A 478 -24.70 14.17 11.08
C GLY A 478 -25.17 12.73 10.92
N HIS A 479 -26.36 12.44 11.42
CA HIS A 479 -27.12 11.27 11.05
C HIS A 479 -27.30 11.34 9.53
N LEU A 480 -26.84 10.32 8.80
CA LEU A 480 -27.36 10.08 7.45
C LEU A 480 -28.85 9.78 7.64
N ASP A 481 -29.71 10.67 7.18
CA ASP A 481 -31.16 10.51 7.23
C ASP A 481 -31.54 9.08 6.78
N GLY A 482 -31.98 8.26 7.74
CA GLY A 482 -32.54 6.93 7.50
C GLY A 482 -31.56 5.78 7.24
N ALA A 483 -30.24 5.96 7.26
CA ALA A 483 -29.31 4.82 7.21
C ALA A 483 -28.97 4.37 8.63
N PRO A 484 -29.21 3.09 9.03
CA PRO A 484 -28.70 2.59 10.29
C PRO A 484 -27.19 2.78 10.30
N ASN A 485 -26.70 3.45 11.34
CA ASN A 485 -25.28 3.67 11.51
C ASN A 485 -24.61 2.29 11.57
N TRP A 486 -23.81 1.95 10.56
CA TRP A 486 -23.11 0.66 10.50
C TRP A 486 -22.10 0.49 11.65
N ARG A 487 -21.79 1.56 12.41
CA ARG A 487 -21.07 1.51 13.69
C ARG A 487 -21.97 1.39 14.93
N VAL A 488 -23.28 1.60 14.81
CA VAL A 488 -24.27 1.34 15.87
C VAL A 488 -24.84 -0.08 15.79
N ASP A 489 -24.67 -0.78 14.67
CA ASP A 489 -24.99 -2.22 14.54
C ASP A 489 -23.78 -3.16 14.72
N LEU A 490 -22.61 -2.62 15.11
CA LEU A 490 -21.69 -3.42 15.90
C LEU A 490 -22.23 -3.35 17.32
N ASP A 491 -23.15 -4.25 17.64
CA ASP A 491 -23.55 -4.56 19.00
C ASP A 491 -22.26 -5.00 19.72
N GLU A 492 -21.46 -4.04 20.19
CA GLU A 492 -20.21 -4.20 20.94
C GLU A 492 -20.45 -4.09 22.44
N ASN A 493 -21.69 -3.81 22.84
CA ASN A 493 -22.09 -3.75 24.24
C ASN A 493 -21.84 -5.12 24.91
N PRO A 494 -20.86 -5.26 25.80
CA PRO A 494 -20.49 -6.55 26.37
C PRO A 494 -21.56 -7.13 27.31
N GLY A 495 -22.66 -6.39 27.52
CA GLY A 495 -23.73 -6.77 28.43
C GLY A 495 -23.22 -6.92 29.86
N VAL A 496 -24.03 -7.54 30.71
CA VAL A 496 -23.72 -7.75 32.14
C VAL A 496 -22.51 -8.67 32.35
N LEU A 497 -22.13 -9.46 31.34
CA LEU A 497 -21.10 -10.51 31.45
C LEU A 497 -19.70 -10.05 31.00
N LEU A 498 -19.49 -8.76 30.71
CA LEU A 498 -18.22 -8.22 30.20
C LEU A 498 -17.72 -8.91 28.90
N ILE A 499 -18.57 -9.71 28.24
CA ILE A 499 -18.30 -10.47 27.02
C ILE A 499 -19.50 -10.32 26.10
N ASN A 500 -19.26 -9.82 24.90
CA ASN A 500 -20.30 -9.67 23.89
C ASN A 500 -20.65 -11.01 23.22
N VAL A 501 -21.51 -11.79 23.88
CA VAL A 501 -21.91 -13.15 23.43
C VAL A 501 -22.46 -13.15 22.00
N LYS A 502 -23.28 -12.16 21.64
CA LYS A 502 -23.89 -12.05 20.31
C LYS A 502 -22.85 -11.83 19.22
N SER A 503 -21.85 -11.00 19.46
CA SER A 503 -20.78 -10.74 18.50
C SER A 503 -19.84 -11.94 18.34
N TYR A 504 -19.62 -12.75 19.38
CA TYR A 504 -18.89 -14.01 19.27
C TYR A 504 -19.71 -15.09 18.56
N PHE A 505 -21.02 -15.16 18.81
CA PHE A 505 -21.92 -16.02 18.05
C PHE A 505 -21.90 -15.69 16.56
N ASN A 506 -22.04 -14.41 16.20
CA ASN A 506 -21.96 -13.96 14.81
C ASN A 506 -20.60 -14.24 14.18
N ALA A 507 -19.50 -14.01 14.92
CA ALA A 507 -18.16 -14.35 14.44
C ALA A 507 -18.02 -15.85 14.15
N THR A 508 -18.50 -16.72 15.04
CA THR A 508 -18.54 -18.17 14.84
C THR A 508 -19.40 -18.55 13.63
N TRP A 509 -20.57 -17.92 13.47
CA TRP A 509 -21.44 -18.18 12.33
C TRP A 509 -20.81 -17.78 11.00
N PHE A 510 -20.19 -16.60 10.92
CA PHE A 510 -19.46 -16.17 9.72
C PHE A 510 -18.28 -17.09 9.43
N LEU A 511 -17.53 -17.51 10.45
CA LEU A 511 -16.46 -18.49 10.29
C LEU A 511 -16.99 -19.80 9.67
N LEU A 512 -18.10 -20.34 10.20
CA LEU A 512 -18.70 -21.57 9.68
C LEU A 512 -19.13 -21.43 8.22
N LEU A 513 -19.81 -20.33 7.87
CA LEU A 513 -20.24 -20.06 6.50
C LEU A 513 -19.05 -19.88 5.55
N SER A 514 -18.00 -19.17 5.97
CA SER A 514 -16.78 -18.97 5.19
C SER A 514 -16.03 -20.27 4.95
N VAL A 515 -15.88 -21.12 5.97
CA VAL A 515 -15.25 -22.44 5.83
C VAL A 515 -16.08 -23.33 4.90
N LEU A 516 -17.41 -23.36 5.08
CA LEU A 516 -18.31 -24.12 4.21
C LEU A 516 -18.22 -23.65 2.76
N TYR A 517 -18.21 -22.33 2.53
CA TYR A 517 -18.05 -21.74 1.21
C TYR A 517 -16.72 -22.16 0.57
N GLU A 518 -15.59 -22.06 1.28
CA GLU A 518 -14.29 -22.44 0.72
C GLU A 518 -14.20 -23.93 0.41
N VAL A 519 -14.80 -24.80 1.24
CA VAL A 519 -14.91 -26.24 0.97
C VAL A 519 -15.75 -26.49 -0.28
N CYS A 520 -16.95 -25.92 -0.38
CA CYS A 520 -17.83 -26.08 -1.55
C CYS A 520 -17.19 -25.50 -2.81
N ALA A 521 -16.57 -24.33 -2.73
CA ALA A 521 -15.88 -23.72 -3.85
C ALA A 521 -14.71 -24.60 -4.29
N THR A 522 -13.95 -25.18 -3.38
CA THR A 522 -12.84 -26.08 -3.73
C THR A 522 -13.34 -27.32 -4.48
N ILE A 523 -14.47 -27.90 -4.08
CA ILE A 523 -15.06 -29.10 -4.69
C ILE A 523 -15.71 -28.79 -6.05
N PHE A 524 -16.51 -27.72 -6.15
CA PHE A 524 -17.40 -27.50 -7.29
C PHE A 524 -16.90 -26.47 -8.31
N SER A 525 -15.86 -25.68 -7.99
CA SER A 525 -15.39 -24.58 -8.88
C SER A 525 -13.99 -24.80 -9.49
N ALA A 526 -13.30 -25.89 -9.14
CA ALA A 526 -11.97 -26.17 -9.67
C ALA A 526 -12.03 -26.53 -11.17
N LYS A 527 -11.52 -25.64 -12.04
CA LYS A 527 -11.29 -25.93 -13.48
C LYS A 527 -9.79 -26.00 -13.75
N ASN A 528 -9.29 -27.20 -14.07
CA ASN A 528 -7.91 -27.55 -14.42
C ASN A 528 -6.84 -27.14 -13.39
N ILE A 529 -5.89 -28.04 -13.10
CA ILE A 529 -4.73 -27.73 -12.25
C ILE A 529 -3.81 -26.78 -13.02
N LYS A 530 -3.89 -25.48 -12.73
CA LYS A 530 -2.89 -24.49 -13.14
C LYS A 530 -2.03 -24.14 -11.93
N ILE A 531 -0.75 -24.51 -11.98
CA ILE A 531 0.24 -24.07 -10.99
C ILE A 531 0.47 -22.58 -11.21
N SER A 532 -0.16 -21.75 -10.39
CA SER A 532 -0.01 -20.28 -10.39
C SER A 532 0.50 -19.82 -9.03
N ASN A 533 1.09 -18.62 -8.96
CA ASN A 533 1.52 -18.00 -7.69
C ASN A 533 0.34 -17.37 -6.90
N ASP A 534 -0.89 -17.82 -7.15
CA ASP A 534 -2.09 -17.24 -6.59
C ASP A 534 -2.28 -17.63 -5.11
N ARG A 535 -2.64 -16.64 -4.29
CA ARG A 535 -2.95 -16.78 -2.86
C ARG A 535 -4.18 -17.66 -2.63
N LEU A 536 -5.06 -17.77 -3.62
CA LEU A 536 -6.29 -18.56 -3.53
C LEU A 536 -6.02 -20.06 -3.32
N GLY A 537 -5.08 -20.65 -4.07
CA GLY A 537 -4.74 -22.08 -3.97
C GLY A 537 -4.12 -22.45 -2.62
N LEU A 538 -3.30 -21.56 -2.06
CA LEU A 538 -2.74 -21.72 -0.72
C LEU A 538 -3.82 -21.64 0.37
N THR A 539 -4.77 -20.72 0.21
CA THR A 539 -5.88 -20.52 1.18
C THR A 539 -6.81 -21.74 1.21
N ARG A 540 -7.21 -22.23 0.03
CA ARG A 540 -8.10 -23.40 -0.11
C ARG A 540 -7.46 -24.67 0.45
N SER A 541 -6.20 -24.94 0.10
CA SER A 541 -5.48 -26.10 0.64
C SER A 541 -5.29 -26.01 2.16
N ALA A 542 -5.04 -24.82 2.72
CA ALA A 542 -4.91 -24.63 4.17
C ALA A 542 -6.21 -24.94 4.91
N ILE A 543 -7.35 -24.41 4.44
CA ILE A 543 -8.66 -24.66 5.06
C ILE A 543 -9.01 -26.15 5.03
N LEU A 544 -8.70 -26.81 3.92
CA LEU A 544 -8.93 -28.24 3.80
C LEU A 544 -8.06 -29.08 4.75
N LEU A 545 -6.77 -28.75 4.87
CA LEU A 545 -5.88 -29.40 5.83
C LEU A 545 -6.36 -29.20 7.26
N ILE A 546 -6.89 -28.02 7.61
CA ILE A 546 -7.50 -27.77 8.93
C ILE A 546 -8.68 -28.72 9.18
N LEU A 547 -9.58 -28.90 8.20
CA LEU A 547 -10.69 -29.84 8.33
C LEU A 547 -10.20 -31.27 8.58
N PHE A 548 -9.19 -31.71 7.81
CA PHE A 548 -8.58 -33.03 8.01
C PHE A 548 -7.97 -33.18 9.41
N ILE A 549 -7.23 -32.18 9.89
CA ILE A 549 -6.61 -32.19 11.22
C ILE A 549 -7.67 -32.28 12.32
N VAL A 550 -8.83 -31.64 12.17
CA VAL A 550 -9.93 -31.78 13.14
C VAL A 550 -10.46 -33.21 13.15
N ILE A 551 -10.71 -33.80 11.98
CA ILE A 551 -11.18 -35.20 11.85
C ILE A 551 -10.14 -36.18 12.42
N HIS A 552 -8.86 -35.96 12.13
CA HIS A 552 -7.76 -36.77 12.66
C HIS A 552 -7.68 -36.68 14.20
N ALA A 553 -7.82 -35.48 14.77
CA ALA A 553 -7.82 -35.28 16.21
C ALA A 553 -8.99 -36.03 16.89
N VAL A 554 -10.20 -35.96 16.32
CA VAL A 554 -11.36 -36.71 16.81
C VAL A 554 -11.11 -38.21 16.72
N GLY A 555 -10.55 -38.68 15.61
CA GLY A 555 -10.11 -40.06 15.43
C GLY A 555 -9.18 -40.55 16.52
N ASN A 556 -8.17 -39.74 16.87
CA ASN A 556 -7.19 -40.09 17.90
C ASN A 556 -7.83 -40.21 19.30
N LEU A 557 -8.94 -39.51 19.58
CA LEU A 557 -9.66 -39.67 20.86
C LEU A 557 -10.30 -41.05 21.01
N HIS A 558 -10.56 -41.79 19.92
CA HIS A 558 -11.07 -43.15 20.00
C HIS A 558 -10.10 -44.12 20.68
N VAL A 559 -8.82 -43.78 20.79
CA VAL A 559 -7.84 -44.60 21.53
C VAL A 559 -8.27 -44.80 22.99
N PHE A 560 -8.94 -43.82 23.60
CA PHE A 560 -9.40 -43.93 24.99
C PHE A 560 -10.62 -44.86 25.16
N LYS A 561 -11.25 -45.28 24.06
CA LYS A 561 -12.34 -46.26 24.07
C LYS A 561 -11.85 -47.70 23.93
N GLY A 562 -10.57 -47.87 23.66
CA GLY A 562 -9.93 -49.16 23.56
C GLY A 562 -9.76 -49.66 22.13
N PRO A 563 -9.14 -50.83 21.99
CA PRO A 563 -8.57 -51.31 20.73
C PRO A 563 -9.61 -51.67 19.67
N ASP A 564 -10.78 -52.21 20.04
CA ASP A 564 -11.86 -52.51 19.07
C ASP A 564 -12.40 -51.24 18.41
N ASP A 565 -12.57 -50.17 19.17
CA ASP A 565 -13.10 -48.91 18.69
C ASP A 565 -12.05 -48.18 17.83
N PHE A 566 -10.79 -48.18 18.27
CA PHE A 566 -9.68 -47.54 17.57
C PHE A 566 -9.28 -48.27 16.26
N ASN A 567 -9.05 -49.58 16.33
CA ASN A 567 -8.74 -50.38 15.13
C ASN A 567 -9.97 -50.45 14.21
N GLY A 568 -11.20 -50.41 14.76
CA GLY A 568 -12.45 -50.25 14.00
C GLY A 568 -12.50 -48.95 13.21
N TYR A 569 -12.12 -47.83 13.84
CA TYR A 569 -12.01 -46.54 13.15
C TYR A 569 -10.96 -46.57 12.03
N GLY A 570 -9.80 -47.20 12.26
CA GLY A 570 -8.80 -47.44 11.22
C GLY A 570 -9.36 -48.25 10.04
N TYR A 571 -10.10 -49.32 10.32
CA TYR A 571 -10.72 -50.16 9.30
C TYR A 571 -11.89 -49.46 8.56
N PHE A 572 -12.58 -48.51 9.19
CA PHE A 572 -13.56 -47.67 8.50
C PHE A 572 -12.95 -46.94 7.29
N TYR A 573 -11.72 -46.41 7.40
CA TYR A 573 -11.02 -45.82 6.24
C TYR A 573 -10.65 -46.85 5.17
N VAL A 574 -10.34 -48.08 5.57
CA VAL A 574 -10.09 -49.18 4.62
C VAL A 574 -11.36 -49.51 3.82
N ARG A 575 -12.54 -49.35 4.42
CA ARG A 575 -13.83 -49.52 3.70
C ARG A 575 -14.16 -48.35 2.75
N LEU A 576 -13.40 -47.25 2.81
CA LEU A 576 -13.46 -46.14 1.85
C LEU A 576 -12.46 -46.30 0.69
N TYR A 577 -11.85 -47.48 0.52
CA TYR A 577 -10.98 -47.76 -0.61
C TYR A 577 -11.70 -47.53 -1.94
N TRP A 578 -11.06 -46.74 -2.79
CA TRP A 578 -11.53 -46.43 -4.11
C TRP A 578 -10.30 -46.44 -5.02
N THR A 579 -10.27 -47.32 -6.01
CA THR A 579 -9.07 -47.54 -6.84
C THR A 579 -8.92 -46.49 -7.95
N GLY A 580 -9.47 -45.28 -7.79
CA GLY A 580 -9.67 -44.29 -8.85
C GLY A 580 -8.49 -44.20 -9.83
N PHE A 581 -7.32 -43.84 -9.33
CA PHE A 581 -6.09 -43.63 -10.12
C PHE A 581 -5.14 -44.84 -10.19
N GLY A 582 -5.60 -46.04 -9.81
CA GLY A 582 -4.79 -47.27 -9.82
C GLY A 582 -3.79 -47.40 -8.66
N LEU A 583 -3.91 -46.56 -7.62
CA LEU A 583 -3.12 -46.68 -6.39
C LEU A 583 -3.89 -47.52 -5.34
N PRO A 584 -3.21 -48.36 -4.53
CA PRO A 584 -3.83 -49.07 -3.41
C PRO A 584 -4.01 -48.13 -2.18
N ALA A 585 -4.67 -46.98 -2.40
CA ALA A 585 -4.95 -45.96 -1.41
C ALA A 585 -6.46 -45.69 -1.32
N ASN A 586 -6.93 -45.21 -0.17
CA ASN A 586 -8.33 -44.77 -0.06
C ASN A 586 -8.50 -43.33 -0.60
N ILE A 587 -9.73 -42.96 -0.97
CA ILE A 587 -10.02 -41.64 -1.58
C ILE A 587 -9.59 -40.46 -0.70
N VAL A 588 -9.62 -40.65 0.63
CA VAL A 588 -9.20 -39.64 1.61
C VAL A 588 -7.68 -39.48 1.57
N GLU A 589 -6.91 -40.58 1.49
CA GLU A 589 -5.44 -40.59 1.37
C GLU A 589 -4.95 -39.90 0.10
N GLU A 590 -5.54 -40.21 -1.06
CA GLU A 590 -5.16 -39.57 -2.33
C GLU A 590 -5.41 -38.07 -2.30
N TYR A 591 -6.55 -37.67 -1.73
CA TYR A 591 -6.96 -36.27 -1.65
C TYR A 591 -6.11 -35.47 -0.64
N ILE A 592 -5.74 -36.06 0.49
CA ILE A 592 -4.80 -35.45 1.46
C ILE A 592 -3.43 -35.30 0.82
N LEU A 593 -2.92 -36.33 0.12
CA LEU A 593 -1.62 -36.26 -0.54
C LEU A 593 -1.58 -35.11 -1.53
N LEU A 594 -2.58 -34.98 -2.40
CA LEU A 594 -2.70 -33.85 -3.33
C LEU A 594 -2.74 -32.50 -2.60
N SER A 595 -3.46 -32.43 -1.49
CA SER A 595 -3.63 -31.20 -0.71
C SER A 595 -2.34 -30.77 0.00
N VAL A 596 -1.59 -31.72 0.58
CA VAL A 596 -0.28 -31.49 1.19
C VAL A 596 0.72 -31.07 0.12
N LEU A 597 0.79 -31.78 -1.01
CA LEU A 597 1.69 -31.42 -2.10
C LEU A 597 1.37 -30.02 -2.61
N LEU A 598 0.11 -29.69 -2.86
CA LEU A 598 -0.28 -28.35 -3.33
C LEU A 598 0.04 -27.28 -2.28
N HIS A 599 -0.24 -27.52 -1.00
CA HIS A 599 0.06 -26.58 0.08
C HIS A 599 1.56 -26.32 0.21
N VAL A 600 2.38 -27.37 0.17
CA VAL A 600 3.84 -27.30 0.26
C VAL A 600 4.44 -26.65 -0.98
N PHE A 601 4.10 -27.11 -2.19
CA PHE A 601 4.67 -26.58 -3.43
C PHE A 601 4.30 -25.12 -3.66
N VAL A 602 3.03 -24.72 -3.45
CA VAL A 602 2.61 -23.32 -3.59
C VAL A 602 3.26 -22.47 -2.50
N GLY A 603 3.32 -22.96 -1.26
CA GLY A 603 3.96 -22.25 -0.14
C GLY A 603 5.47 -22.02 -0.34
N LEU A 604 6.19 -23.05 -0.78
CA LEU A 604 7.63 -22.99 -1.09
C LEU A 604 7.89 -22.09 -2.31
N LYS A 605 7.13 -22.25 -3.40
CA LYS A 605 7.27 -21.41 -4.60
C LYS A 605 7.04 -19.93 -4.29
N ARG A 606 6.00 -19.61 -3.52
CA ARG A 606 5.73 -18.23 -3.11
C ARG A 606 6.84 -17.66 -2.23
N THR A 607 7.42 -18.49 -1.36
CA THR A 607 8.57 -18.09 -0.53
C THR A 607 9.80 -17.82 -1.39
N TRP A 608 10.08 -18.67 -2.37
CA TRP A 608 11.16 -18.48 -3.34
C TRP A 608 10.98 -17.19 -4.14
N ASP A 609 9.78 -16.96 -4.67
CA ASP A 609 9.47 -15.80 -5.53
C ASP A 609 9.44 -14.47 -4.75
N MET A 610 9.06 -14.48 -3.45
CA MET A 610 8.85 -13.22 -2.68
C MET A 610 9.89 -12.94 -1.61
N LYS A 611 10.60 -13.94 -1.07
CA LYS A 611 11.31 -13.78 0.20
C LYS A 611 12.81 -14.01 0.17
N LEU A 612 13.39 -14.47 -0.95
CA LEU A 612 14.86 -14.59 -1.04
C LEU A 612 15.55 -13.20 -0.93
N ALA A 613 14.98 -12.17 -1.54
CA ALA A 613 15.47 -10.78 -1.43
C ALA A 613 15.19 -10.13 -0.06
N LEU A 614 14.09 -10.51 0.62
CA LEU A 614 13.75 -9.99 1.95
C LEU A 614 14.62 -10.56 3.07
N VAL A 615 15.22 -11.73 2.89
CA VAL A 615 16.16 -12.32 3.87
C VAL A 615 17.43 -11.47 4.00
N GLN A 616 17.89 -10.87 2.90
CA GLN A 616 19.04 -9.96 2.92
C GLN A 616 18.76 -8.65 3.68
N THR A 617 17.50 -8.21 3.72
CA THR A 617 17.12 -6.91 4.33
C THR A 617 16.48 -7.02 5.72
N GLN A 618 15.80 -8.13 6.04
CA GLN A 618 15.02 -8.31 7.28
C GLN A 618 15.40 -9.57 8.08
N GLY A 619 16.42 -10.31 7.63
CA GLY A 619 16.94 -11.50 8.32
C GLY A 619 16.05 -12.75 8.23
N ILE A 620 16.51 -13.86 8.79
CA ILE A 620 15.87 -15.18 8.61
C ILE A 620 14.46 -15.29 9.24
N ASN A 621 14.12 -14.41 10.18
CA ASN A 621 12.82 -14.39 10.86
C ASN A 621 11.63 -14.22 9.91
N VAL A 622 11.84 -13.63 8.72
CA VAL A 622 10.80 -13.55 7.68
C VAL A 622 10.41 -14.91 7.09
N LEU A 623 11.22 -15.95 7.30
CA LEU A 623 10.98 -17.32 6.84
C LEU A 623 10.27 -18.21 7.88
N ASN A 624 9.78 -17.65 8.99
CA ASN A 624 9.15 -18.43 10.07
C ASN A 624 8.09 -19.45 9.61
N LEU A 625 7.22 -19.09 8.66
CA LEU A 625 6.19 -19.98 8.13
C LEU A 625 6.79 -21.07 7.21
N ALA A 626 7.85 -20.76 6.47
CA ALA A 626 8.54 -21.73 5.61
C ALA A 626 9.35 -22.73 6.44
N ILE A 627 10.07 -22.25 7.46
CA ILE A 627 10.87 -23.09 8.38
C ILE A 627 9.95 -24.02 9.16
N SER A 628 8.91 -23.48 9.81
CA SER A 628 7.93 -24.31 10.53
C SER A 628 7.21 -25.30 9.60
N GLY A 629 6.92 -24.90 8.35
CA GLY A 629 6.35 -25.80 7.34
C GLY A 629 7.29 -26.94 6.95
N LEU A 630 8.59 -26.67 6.81
CA LEU A 630 9.60 -27.70 6.50
C LEU A 630 9.78 -28.67 7.68
N MET A 631 9.82 -28.16 8.91
CA MET A 631 9.86 -29.01 10.11
C MET A 631 8.63 -29.92 10.19
N LEU A 632 7.44 -29.40 9.86
CA LEU A 632 6.23 -30.21 9.79
C LEU A 632 6.25 -31.22 8.66
N LEU A 633 6.86 -30.90 7.50
CA LEU A 633 7.03 -31.88 6.42
C LEU A 633 7.92 -33.05 6.87
N THR A 634 8.99 -32.78 7.61
CA THR A 634 9.84 -33.83 8.21
C THR A 634 9.05 -34.65 9.22
N PHE A 635 8.31 -34.01 10.12
CA PHE A 635 7.43 -34.69 11.07
C PHE A 635 6.40 -35.58 10.35
N MET A 636 5.68 -35.05 9.36
CA MET A 636 4.67 -35.81 8.61
C MET A 636 5.27 -37.02 7.89
N THR A 637 6.49 -36.88 7.36
CA THR A 637 7.21 -38.01 6.75
C THR A 637 7.43 -39.12 7.78
N ILE A 638 7.98 -38.78 8.96
CA ILE A 638 8.21 -39.75 10.05
C ILE A 638 6.88 -40.35 10.54
N HIS A 639 5.86 -39.52 10.75
CA HIS A 639 4.53 -39.93 11.21
C HIS A 639 3.89 -40.95 10.27
N LEU A 640 3.95 -40.72 8.95
CA LEU A 640 3.44 -41.67 7.96
C LEU A 640 4.25 -42.97 7.95
N PHE A 641 5.59 -42.92 8.00
CA PHE A 641 6.40 -44.13 8.08
C PHE A 641 6.10 -44.97 9.32
N GLN A 642 5.85 -44.33 10.46
CA GLN A 642 5.52 -45.01 11.70
C GLN A 642 4.10 -45.59 11.70
N PHE A 643 3.07 -44.79 11.42
CA PHE A 643 1.69 -45.25 11.59
C PHE A 643 1.06 -45.83 10.32
N ARG A 644 1.36 -45.25 9.15
CA ARG A 644 0.82 -45.78 7.89
C ARG A 644 1.57 -47.02 7.42
N PHE A 645 2.90 -47.02 7.51
CA PHE A 645 3.75 -48.11 7.01
C PHE A 645 4.41 -48.96 8.10
N GLY A 646 4.20 -48.65 9.38
CA GLY A 646 4.78 -49.42 10.48
C GLY A 646 4.30 -50.87 10.50
N ASP A 647 5.20 -51.77 10.86
CA ASP A 647 4.89 -53.18 10.99
C ASP A 647 3.96 -53.43 12.19
N THR A 648 2.77 -53.96 11.92
CA THR A 648 1.82 -54.41 12.94
C THR A 648 1.78 -55.92 13.09
N ASP A 649 2.41 -56.67 12.19
CA ASP A 649 2.42 -58.13 12.21
C ASP A 649 3.22 -58.65 13.41
N GLN A 650 4.18 -57.86 13.90
CA GLN A 650 4.90 -58.09 15.16
C GLN A 650 4.00 -58.27 16.39
N PHE A 651 2.72 -57.86 16.33
CA PHE A 651 1.76 -57.99 17.43
C PHE A 651 0.82 -59.19 17.31
N GLY A 652 0.89 -59.94 16.20
CA GLY A 652 -0.06 -60.99 15.85
C GLY A 652 -1.35 -60.45 15.19
N PRO A 653 -2.21 -61.33 14.66
CA PRO A 653 -3.42 -60.92 13.95
C PRO A 653 -4.46 -60.36 14.93
N TYR A 654 -5.08 -59.24 14.54
CA TYR A 654 -6.17 -58.61 15.28
C TYR A 654 -7.48 -58.70 14.50
N TYR A 655 -8.57 -59.09 15.15
CA TYR A 655 -9.86 -59.24 14.49
C TYR A 655 -10.93 -58.37 15.13
N ILE A 656 -11.66 -57.63 14.29
CA ILE A 656 -12.84 -56.86 14.69
C ILE A 656 -14.09 -57.36 13.99
N ARG A 657 -15.26 -57.02 14.52
CA ARG A 657 -16.54 -57.13 13.80
C ARG A 657 -16.96 -55.75 13.30
N PRO A 658 -16.76 -55.45 12.00
CA PRO A 658 -17.15 -54.16 11.46
C PRO A 658 -18.67 -54.05 11.38
N PRO A 659 -19.29 -52.88 11.61
CA PRO A 659 -20.73 -52.74 11.44
C PRO A 659 -21.16 -53.10 10.00
N PRO A 660 -22.37 -53.67 9.81
CA PRO A 660 -22.88 -54.01 8.48
C PRO A 660 -22.96 -52.81 7.52
N TYR A 661 -23.19 -51.61 8.08
CA TYR A 661 -23.10 -50.34 7.37
C TYR A 661 -21.75 -49.66 7.65
N LEU A 662 -21.45 -48.56 6.97
CA LEU A 662 -20.22 -47.77 7.21
C LEU A 662 -20.04 -47.41 8.71
N ILE A 663 -21.14 -47.11 9.42
CA ILE A 663 -21.15 -46.88 10.86
C ILE A 663 -22.25 -47.70 11.56
N ASN A 664 -22.08 -47.92 12.86
CA ASN A 664 -23.08 -48.51 13.73
C ASN A 664 -24.07 -47.44 14.21
N PHE A 665 -25.22 -47.32 13.53
CA PHE A 665 -26.27 -46.36 13.90
C PHE A 665 -26.82 -46.56 15.32
N TRP A 666 -26.85 -47.80 15.80
CA TRP A 666 -27.29 -48.13 17.17
C TRP A 666 -26.25 -47.77 18.23
N GLY A 667 -25.00 -47.55 17.81
CA GLY A 667 -23.89 -47.13 18.67
C GLY A 667 -23.74 -45.62 18.80
N ILE A 668 -24.60 -44.79 18.19
CA ILE A 668 -24.46 -43.32 18.21
C ILE A 668 -24.49 -42.76 19.63
N SER A 669 -25.44 -43.21 20.47
CA SER A 669 -25.57 -42.71 21.85
C SER A 669 -24.41 -43.10 22.76
N SER A 670 -23.71 -44.20 22.45
CA SER A 670 -22.53 -44.68 23.18
C SER A 670 -21.22 -44.37 22.46
N LEU A 671 -21.27 -43.66 21.33
CA LEU A 671 -20.17 -43.39 20.42
C LEU A 671 -19.45 -44.66 19.88
N ASN A 672 -20.06 -45.84 19.96
CA ASN A 672 -19.50 -47.11 19.45
C ASN A 672 -19.81 -47.25 17.95
N LEU A 673 -19.21 -46.40 17.13
CA LEU A 673 -19.60 -46.24 15.72
C LEU A 673 -18.92 -47.22 14.77
N PHE A 674 -17.74 -47.74 15.12
CA PHE A 674 -16.85 -48.38 14.16
C PHE A 674 -16.69 -49.90 14.34
N TRP A 675 -17.39 -50.49 15.31
CA TRP A 675 -17.43 -51.93 15.55
C TRP A 675 -18.79 -52.35 16.14
N THR A 676 -19.05 -53.66 16.22
CA THR A 676 -20.27 -54.22 16.83
C THR A 676 -19.99 -55.50 17.63
N SER A 677 -20.77 -55.74 18.68
CA SER A 677 -20.75 -57.00 19.44
C SER A 677 -21.64 -58.09 18.84
N ASP A 678 -22.37 -57.78 17.77
CA ASP A 678 -23.27 -58.71 17.09
C ASP A 678 -22.49 -59.91 16.54
N ALA A 679 -22.69 -61.07 17.17
CA ALA A 679 -22.00 -62.31 16.84
C ALA A 679 -22.35 -62.84 15.44
N SER A 680 -23.45 -62.36 14.84
CA SER A 680 -23.83 -62.73 13.47
C SER A 680 -22.94 -62.09 12.40
N VAL A 681 -22.18 -61.05 12.75
CA VAL A 681 -21.24 -60.38 11.86
C VAL A 681 -19.89 -61.10 11.87
N GLU A 682 -19.38 -61.39 10.67
CA GLU A 682 -18.09 -62.04 10.47
C GLU A 682 -16.93 -61.17 10.98
N LYS A 683 -15.93 -61.82 11.58
CA LYS A 683 -14.70 -61.16 12.01
C LYS A 683 -13.80 -60.89 10.82
N VAL A 684 -13.22 -59.69 10.77
CA VAL A 684 -12.25 -59.30 9.74
C VAL A 684 -10.90 -58.99 10.38
N GLY A 685 -9.83 -59.48 9.77
CA GLY A 685 -8.46 -59.17 10.19
C GLY A 685 -8.11 -57.73 9.87
N VAL A 686 -7.54 -57.01 10.85
CA VAL A 686 -7.17 -55.60 10.75
C VAL A 686 -5.79 -55.36 11.35
N ARG A 687 -5.17 -54.22 10.99
CA ARG A 687 -3.91 -53.80 11.59
C ARG A 687 -4.14 -53.33 13.02
N ASP A 688 -3.32 -53.82 13.95
CA ASP A 688 -3.37 -53.41 15.36
C ASP A 688 -2.60 -52.11 15.58
N ILE A 689 -3.15 -51.01 15.06
CA ILE A 689 -2.56 -49.67 15.18
C ILE A 689 -2.59 -49.21 16.65
N TYR A 690 -3.59 -49.65 17.41
CA TYR A 690 -3.66 -49.40 18.85
C TYR A 690 -2.39 -49.88 19.57
N ALA A 691 -1.98 -51.13 19.36
CA ALA A 691 -0.75 -51.65 19.98
C ALA A 691 0.51 -50.93 19.50
N LEU A 692 0.57 -50.58 18.21
CA LEU A 692 1.68 -49.82 17.63
C LEU A 692 1.85 -48.44 18.27
N GLU A 693 0.76 -47.72 18.51
CA GLU A 693 0.78 -46.42 19.20
C GLU A 693 1.34 -46.55 20.63
N PHE A 694 0.87 -47.53 21.40
CA PHE A 694 1.41 -47.78 22.75
C PHE A 694 2.90 -48.16 22.73
N GLN A 695 3.35 -48.96 21.76
CA GLN A 695 4.77 -49.32 21.62
C GLN A 695 5.63 -48.06 21.38
N ILE A 696 5.20 -47.18 20.46
CA ILE A 696 5.94 -45.98 20.10
C ILE A 696 5.97 -44.99 21.26
N PHE A 697 4.81 -44.68 21.86
CA PHE A 697 4.71 -43.65 22.90
C PHE A 697 5.16 -44.10 24.30
N LYS A 698 5.46 -45.39 24.50
CA LYS A 698 6.22 -45.84 25.66
C LYS A 698 7.66 -45.34 25.65
N ASN A 699 8.23 -45.07 24.48
CA ASN A 699 9.57 -44.52 24.38
C ASN A 699 9.56 -43.01 24.68
N PRO A 700 10.24 -42.53 25.74
CA PRO A 700 10.21 -41.11 26.12
C PRO A 700 10.74 -40.16 25.05
N LEU A 701 11.71 -40.60 24.23
CA LEU A 701 12.25 -39.77 23.14
C LEU A 701 11.23 -39.59 22.02
N TRP A 702 10.52 -40.66 21.66
CA TRP A 702 9.45 -40.58 20.66
C TRP A 702 8.29 -39.72 21.18
N SER A 703 7.85 -39.93 22.42
CA SER A 703 6.79 -39.10 23.01
C SER A 703 7.16 -37.63 23.09
N PHE A 704 8.40 -37.30 23.49
CA PHE A 704 8.89 -35.93 23.44
C PHE A 704 8.90 -35.37 22.02
N PHE A 705 9.41 -36.12 21.04
CA PHE A 705 9.44 -35.71 19.63
C PHE A 705 8.04 -35.35 19.10
N TYR A 706 7.04 -36.18 19.40
CA TYR A 706 5.66 -35.93 18.99
C TYR A 706 5.04 -34.73 19.70
N ILE A 707 5.21 -34.61 21.02
CA ILE A 707 4.72 -33.44 21.79
C ILE A 707 5.35 -32.14 21.26
N PHE A 708 6.66 -32.15 21.01
CA PHE A 708 7.36 -31.01 20.43
C PHE A 708 6.85 -30.66 19.02
N SER A 709 6.60 -31.68 18.19
CA SER A 709 6.03 -31.50 16.86
C SER A 709 4.63 -30.89 16.88
N VAL A 710 3.81 -31.21 17.90
CA VAL A 710 2.50 -30.56 18.10
C VAL A 710 2.66 -29.07 18.41
N PHE A 711 3.66 -28.66 19.20
CA PHE A 711 3.93 -27.22 19.41
C PHE A 711 4.34 -26.49 18.12
N ILE A 712 5.16 -27.12 17.27
CA ILE A 712 5.51 -26.58 15.96
C ILE A 712 4.26 -26.47 15.09
N PHE A 713 3.40 -27.49 15.10
CA PHE A 713 2.13 -27.50 14.38
C PHE A 713 1.25 -26.32 14.82
N MET A 714 1.06 -26.14 16.13
CA MET A 714 0.28 -25.02 16.67
C MET A 714 0.86 -23.67 16.26
N TYR A 715 2.18 -23.50 16.33
CA TYR A 715 2.85 -22.27 15.90
C TYR A 715 2.62 -21.98 14.42
N HIS A 716 2.83 -22.98 13.55
CA HIS A 716 2.60 -22.85 12.11
C HIS A 716 1.15 -22.51 11.80
N ALA A 717 0.21 -23.25 12.42
CA ALA A 717 -1.22 -23.10 12.20
C ALA A 717 -1.73 -21.74 12.70
N CYS A 718 -1.26 -21.22 13.83
CA CYS A 718 -1.64 -19.88 14.32
C CYS A 718 -1.13 -18.76 13.42
N ILE A 719 0.10 -18.84 12.91
CA ILE A 719 0.63 -17.85 11.97
C ILE A 719 -0.10 -17.93 10.63
N GLY A 720 -0.36 -19.14 10.15
CA GLY A 720 -1.18 -19.39 8.96
C GLY A 720 -2.57 -18.81 9.13
N TRP A 721 -3.22 -19.07 10.27
CA TRP A 721 -4.56 -18.60 10.59
C TRP A 721 -4.67 -17.09 10.49
N LYS A 722 -3.76 -16.34 11.15
CA LYS A 722 -3.71 -14.87 11.08
C LYS A 722 -3.59 -14.33 9.66
N LYS A 723 -2.94 -15.05 8.76
CA LYS A 723 -2.78 -14.66 7.35
C LYS A 723 -3.99 -15.01 6.49
N VAL A 724 -4.77 -16.00 6.90
CA VAL A 724 -5.94 -16.53 6.19
C VAL A 724 -7.22 -15.82 6.62
N THR A 725 -7.41 -15.49 7.90
CA THR A 725 -8.62 -14.83 8.41
C THR A 725 -9.07 -13.60 7.62
N PRO A 726 -8.19 -12.66 7.21
CA PRO A 726 -8.61 -11.48 6.45
C PRO A 726 -9.08 -11.77 5.02
N VAL A 727 -8.80 -12.97 4.48
CA VAL A 727 -9.16 -13.35 3.11
C VAL A 727 -10.32 -14.34 3.03
N LEU A 728 -10.87 -14.77 4.17
CA LEU A 728 -12.03 -15.69 4.23
C LEU A 728 -13.39 -15.01 3.96
N GLY A 729 -13.40 -13.77 3.46
CA GLY A 729 -14.65 -13.03 3.22
C GLY A 729 -15.42 -12.66 4.48
N ILE A 730 -14.79 -12.71 5.65
CA ILE A 730 -15.40 -12.40 6.94
C ILE A 730 -15.58 -10.87 7.07
N PRO A 731 -16.73 -10.36 7.52
CA PRO A 731 -16.92 -8.93 7.74
C PRO A 731 -15.85 -8.35 8.69
N ARG A 732 -15.29 -7.19 8.34
CA ARG A 732 -14.10 -6.62 9.03
C ARG A 732 -14.24 -6.53 10.56
N GLY A 733 -15.43 -6.24 11.07
CA GLY A 733 -15.70 -6.14 12.52
C GLY A 733 -15.58 -7.47 13.29
N HIS A 734 -15.61 -8.62 12.60
CA HIS A 734 -15.54 -9.94 13.24
C HIS A 734 -14.19 -10.63 13.07
N ILE A 735 -13.30 -10.12 12.21
CA ILE A 735 -12.01 -10.77 11.88
C ILE A 735 -11.20 -11.10 13.14
N TRP A 736 -11.02 -10.15 14.05
CA TRP A 736 -10.22 -10.36 15.26
C TRP A 736 -10.83 -11.41 16.21
N ARG A 737 -12.17 -11.48 16.28
CA ARG A 737 -12.88 -12.49 17.09
C ARG A 737 -12.70 -13.87 16.47
N VAL A 738 -12.74 -13.97 15.14
CA VAL A 738 -12.46 -15.21 14.41
C VAL A 738 -10.99 -15.63 14.54
N GLU A 739 -10.06 -14.67 14.60
CA GLU A 739 -8.65 -14.95 14.93
C GLU A 739 -8.53 -15.61 16.30
N LEU A 740 -9.16 -15.04 17.34
CA LEU A 740 -9.17 -15.61 18.68
C LEU A 740 -9.85 -16.98 18.74
N ILE A 741 -10.99 -17.15 18.07
CA ILE A 741 -11.69 -18.44 17.99
C ILE A 741 -10.75 -19.49 17.37
N GLY A 742 -10.08 -19.16 16.27
CA GLY A 742 -9.14 -20.09 15.64
C GLY A 742 -7.96 -20.42 16.54
N TYR A 743 -7.38 -19.45 17.27
CA TYR A 743 -6.35 -19.75 18.27
C TYR A 743 -6.86 -20.68 19.37
N GLY A 744 -8.09 -20.48 19.86
CA GLY A 744 -8.74 -21.38 20.80
C GLY A 744 -8.87 -22.81 20.24
N ILE A 745 -9.32 -22.95 18.99
CA ILE A 745 -9.41 -24.25 18.30
C ILE A 745 -8.03 -24.92 18.22
N MET A 746 -6.98 -24.19 17.83
CA MET A 746 -5.62 -24.72 17.72
C MET A 746 -5.08 -25.18 19.08
N ILE A 747 -5.40 -24.48 20.17
CA ILE A 747 -5.04 -24.88 21.54
C ILE A 747 -5.75 -26.18 21.92
N VAL A 748 -7.06 -26.27 21.71
CA VAL A 748 -7.83 -27.49 22.01
C VAL A 748 -7.29 -28.68 21.20
N MET A 749 -7.04 -28.49 19.91
CA MET A 749 -6.45 -29.54 19.06
C MET A 749 -5.07 -29.96 19.56
N GLY A 750 -4.21 -29.00 19.93
CA GLY A 750 -2.89 -29.31 20.49
C GLY A 750 -2.99 -30.14 21.77
N LEU A 751 -3.91 -29.81 22.67
CA LEU A 751 -4.16 -30.59 23.89
C LEU A 751 -4.63 -32.00 23.57
N VAL A 752 -5.52 -32.18 22.59
CA VAL A 752 -5.96 -33.51 22.14
C VAL A 752 -4.77 -34.35 21.64
N TYR A 753 -3.92 -33.80 20.77
CA TYR A 753 -2.77 -34.54 20.24
C TYR A 753 -1.70 -34.85 21.29
N ILE A 754 -1.51 -33.96 22.27
CA ILE A 754 -0.57 -34.16 23.37
C ILE A 754 -1.11 -35.16 24.41
N SER A 755 -2.44 -35.27 24.53
CA SER A 755 -3.08 -36.07 25.60
C SER A 755 -2.66 -37.53 25.60
N PHE A 756 -2.55 -38.16 24.43
CA PHE A 756 -2.25 -39.59 24.36
C PHE A 756 -0.78 -39.94 24.64
N PRO A 757 0.22 -39.27 24.05
CA PRO A 757 1.62 -39.47 24.45
C PRO A 757 1.84 -39.24 25.95
N LEU A 758 1.22 -38.19 26.53
CA LEU A 758 1.28 -37.95 27.97
C LEU A 758 0.60 -39.04 28.78
N TYR A 759 -0.57 -39.51 28.34
CA TYR A 759 -1.27 -40.62 28.98
C TYR A 759 -0.37 -41.85 29.05
N VAL A 760 0.22 -42.29 27.94
CA VAL A 760 1.12 -43.46 27.88
C VAL A 760 2.35 -43.27 28.77
N MET A 761 2.95 -42.07 28.78
CA MET A 761 4.10 -41.76 29.65
C MET A 761 3.74 -41.73 31.15
N SER A 762 2.50 -41.38 31.49
CA SER A 762 2.02 -41.25 32.87
C SER A 762 1.45 -42.54 33.45
N THR A 763 0.99 -43.45 32.59
CA THR A 763 0.62 -44.80 32.99
C THR A 763 1.87 -45.60 33.30
N GLN A 764 1.99 -46.11 34.53
CA GLN A 764 2.98 -47.13 34.85
C GLN A 764 2.89 -48.24 33.79
N PRO A 765 4.01 -48.85 33.35
CA PRO A 765 3.91 -50.11 32.63
C PRO A 765 3.05 -51.01 33.50
N PHE A 766 1.86 -51.40 33.02
CA PHE A 766 0.98 -52.30 33.76
C PHE A 766 1.86 -53.44 34.29
N GLY A 767 2.05 -53.46 35.62
CA GLY A 767 2.98 -54.37 36.25
C GLY A 767 2.67 -55.79 35.80
N GLY A 768 3.61 -56.41 35.11
CA GLY A 768 3.57 -57.86 34.83
C GLY A 768 2.57 -58.35 33.78
N TYR A 769 2.12 -57.53 32.82
CA TYR A 769 1.30 -58.00 31.68
C TYR A 769 1.90 -57.66 30.31
N GLU A 770 3.24 -57.71 30.17
CA GLU A 770 3.87 -57.75 28.83
C GLU A 770 3.58 -59.06 28.05
N ALA A 771 2.84 -60.00 28.66
CA ALA A 771 2.30 -61.19 27.99
C ALA A 771 0.78 -61.16 27.74
N SER A 772 0.06 -60.13 28.17
CA SER A 772 -1.36 -59.96 27.80
C SER A 772 -1.85 -58.57 28.18
N ILE A 773 -1.74 -57.65 27.23
CA ILE A 773 -2.94 -56.84 27.01
C ILE A 773 -3.97 -57.89 26.59
N GLN A 774 -4.82 -58.36 27.52
CA GLN A 774 -6.03 -59.10 27.16
C GLN A 774 -6.90 -58.09 26.43
N ILE A 775 -6.54 -57.86 25.19
CA ILE A 775 -7.37 -57.18 24.24
C ILE A 775 -8.41 -58.21 23.83
N PRO A 776 -9.70 -57.99 24.10
CA PRO A 776 -10.74 -58.82 23.52
C PRO A 776 -10.57 -58.82 22.00
N GLY A 777 -10.21 -59.96 21.39
CA GLY A 777 -10.01 -60.04 19.93
C GLY A 777 -8.64 -60.52 19.45
N ARG A 778 -7.59 -60.52 20.28
CA ARG A 778 -6.37 -61.29 19.98
C ARG A 778 -6.64 -62.78 20.21
N VAL A 779 -6.39 -63.59 19.20
CA VAL A 779 -6.43 -65.06 19.32
C VAL A 779 -5.10 -65.48 19.97
N GLU A 780 -5.16 -66.30 21.01
CA GLU A 780 -3.97 -67.01 21.54
C GLU A 780 -3.35 -67.94 20.48
#